data_AF-A0A2J4GAH3-F1
#
_entry.id   AF-A0A2J4GAH3-F1
#
_cell.length_a   1.000
_cell.length_b   1.000
_cell.length_c   1.000
_cell.angle_alpha   90.00
_cell.angle_beta   90.00
_cell.angle_gamma   90.00
#
_symmetry.space_group_name_H-M   'P 1'
#
loop_
_entity.id
_entity.type
_entity.pdbx_description
1 polymer ?
#
loop_
_entity_poly.entity_id
_entity_poly.type
_entity_poly.pdbx_seq_one_letter_code
_entity_poly.pdbx_strand_id
1 'polypeptide(L)'
;MKRRKSWMIAKRILSLPLVFLIALSSLLLIADSEHWSSSRVSFDQFNILSVAVSQDGSFVAVAYGDNRYYQRFVDVYASNLSLVYRLQLNSFSDVSPIFLDNSTLVVTEFVKNAEVPYSYVHLVDIIRKIHLQSPRVPGTDLSGVRKAVVAGSTLYILTGKYLVGFTLDLSRRTYLKPFVNTGLQVLPLGDSVVVLSVETLCHICLMQNEKVITLLTPRGENSYTICHALSLVRLPTGNLGIVYDNSTVEEITLSGAGIKPLRKLKLPLPLQGVSEPSYRLLYSLALNGLEVRLSVYSFADRALRELQIPLPYSKGDQIGLRVYDDGTYLAWDNDIVVLGNLSGITGIIDAGFAVRDAHYTNGKLYVVGGKNLEIFQRAPASNNYTLTFEVVPEQGGSIGNLTVIVNGATVGSFAGRFNLTLPSGFYNVTITAPGYVAVTVPVNLTSNARYTVVLQRVKYPLIVYASSTTGGQPEIIVYRGNASLARGIGYLEVLLPEGNYTVVVSYGNFTQTRAVSLRGRTEIRIMVNSTYTQQGLDAPGPNTPLEGNSSITAVVYGEETCPDCRQTRELLSRAVDRLVFKDISNQTFLAEYNYLYQLALREFPRVVPLTLVFKGERLLAVVVGPQDEASWIKILSLNPANATLIVTYQGEWVYRTINSTEVYRIALQGALSPSPTPTTKASELLPTILALAAADSINPCTFMVFAALVMAVLGISGRRKAVSASVAFISAVYVCYLLLGLGLIRFMSLFSWLKYFVAVVTVAAGAYAVVQSTFTWQEGCRDGYAGQKAYFSNIRRYFDLISHKLNSASHLFLTRAQKGSVAAAFLAGAAVSFTLLPCSSGPYIVATYMLAGESPAVALLLLLLYNLVFVLPLIAIAAGTIIGGRLLLMVDAVTVHLNALRRWTELVLGLLLISLGIYLVLFR
;
A
#
# COMPACT_ATOMS: atom_id res chain seq x y z
N MET A 1 -33.02 -24.44 -25.02
CA MET A 1 -32.39 -23.27 -24.36
C MET A 1 -33.33 -22.28 -23.61
N LYS A 2 -34.68 -22.30 -23.72
CA LYS A 2 -35.51 -21.21 -23.15
C LYS A 2 -35.70 -21.19 -21.60
N ARG A 3 -35.61 -22.31 -20.86
CA ARG A 3 -35.94 -22.32 -19.40
C ARG A 3 -34.91 -21.67 -18.44
N ARG A 4 -33.63 -21.51 -18.81
CA ARG A 4 -32.59 -20.96 -17.88
C ARG A 4 -32.57 -19.42 -17.73
N LYS A 5 -33.20 -18.63 -18.63
CA LYS A 5 -33.18 -17.15 -18.52
C LYS A 5 -34.14 -16.60 -17.45
N SER A 6 -35.30 -17.21 -17.24
CA SER A 6 -36.33 -16.67 -16.31
C SER A 6 -35.85 -16.63 -14.85
N TRP A 7 -35.12 -17.67 -14.42
CA TRP A 7 -34.64 -17.81 -13.04
C TRP A 7 -33.62 -16.75 -12.59
N MET A 8 -32.86 -16.14 -13.52
CA MET A 8 -31.92 -15.07 -13.19
C MET A 8 -32.58 -13.69 -13.06
N ILE A 9 -33.74 -13.48 -13.69
CA ILE A 9 -34.47 -12.21 -13.64
C ILE A 9 -35.23 -12.09 -12.32
N ALA A 10 -35.96 -13.14 -11.93
CA ALA A 10 -36.67 -13.19 -10.65
C ALA A 10 -35.74 -12.93 -9.44
N LYS A 11 -34.52 -13.51 -9.47
CA LYS A 11 -33.55 -13.35 -8.36
C LYS A 11 -32.96 -11.93 -8.25
N ARG A 12 -32.95 -11.13 -9.33
CA ARG A 12 -32.59 -9.70 -9.29
C ARG A 12 -33.72 -8.81 -8.78
N ILE A 13 -34.97 -9.15 -9.11
CA ILE A 13 -36.14 -8.36 -8.71
C ILE A 13 -36.44 -8.52 -7.21
N LEU A 14 -36.21 -9.70 -6.61
CA LEU A 14 -36.31 -9.87 -5.15
C LEU A 14 -35.08 -9.38 -4.38
N SER A 15 -33.88 -9.33 -4.98
CA SER A 15 -32.68 -8.86 -4.26
C SER A 15 -32.66 -7.35 -4.04
N LEU A 16 -33.22 -6.56 -4.97
CA LEU A 16 -33.27 -5.10 -4.85
C LEU A 16 -34.04 -4.61 -3.61
N PRO A 17 -35.31 -4.99 -3.36
CA PRO A 17 -36.01 -4.57 -2.15
C PRO A 17 -35.40 -5.16 -0.88
N LEU A 18 -34.79 -6.36 -0.92
CA LEU A 18 -34.13 -6.93 0.25
C LEU A 18 -32.84 -6.18 0.62
N VAL A 19 -32.03 -5.78 -0.36
CA VAL A 19 -30.85 -4.91 -0.12
C VAL A 19 -31.30 -3.52 0.33
N PHE A 20 -32.40 -2.98 -0.21
CA PHE A 20 -32.96 -1.70 0.23
C PHE A 20 -33.55 -1.78 1.65
N LEU A 21 -34.16 -2.90 2.04
CA LEU A 21 -34.65 -3.17 3.41
C LEU A 21 -33.50 -3.42 4.40
N ILE A 22 -32.43 -4.11 3.98
CA ILE A 22 -31.23 -4.24 4.81
C ILE A 22 -30.59 -2.85 5.00
N ALA A 23 -30.43 -2.07 3.93
CA ALA A 23 -29.96 -0.69 3.99
C ALA A 23 -30.84 0.20 4.90
N LEU A 24 -32.17 0.14 4.76
CA LEU A 24 -33.09 0.84 5.65
C LEU A 24 -33.00 0.35 7.10
N SER A 25 -32.82 -0.96 7.33
CA SER A 25 -32.67 -1.49 8.69
C SER A 25 -31.36 -1.06 9.35
N SER A 26 -30.26 -0.96 8.58
CA SER A 26 -29.03 -0.34 9.07
C SER A 26 -29.17 1.17 9.30
N LEU A 27 -29.90 1.91 8.45
CA LEU A 27 -30.18 3.34 8.69
C LEU A 27 -31.12 3.56 9.89
N LEU A 28 -32.08 2.67 10.12
CA LEU A 28 -33.00 2.73 11.27
C LEU A 28 -32.34 2.29 12.58
N LEU A 29 -31.28 1.47 12.53
CA LEU A 29 -30.40 1.19 13.67
C LEU A 29 -29.36 2.29 13.94
N ILE A 30 -29.22 3.28 13.05
CA ILE A 30 -28.38 4.48 13.25
C ILE A 30 -29.17 5.62 13.94
N ALA A 31 -30.50 5.46 14.15
CA ALA A 31 -31.38 6.52 14.65
C ALA A 31 -31.30 6.77 16.17
N ASP A 32 -30.85 5.81 16.99
CA ASP A 32 -30.49 6.04 18.39
C ASP A 32 -29.05 6.59 18.49
N SER A 33 -28.84 7.77 17.89
CA SER A 33 -27.57 8.48 18.02
C SER A 33 -27.39 8.94 19.46
N GLU A 34 -26.48 8.31 20.21
CA GLU A 34 -25.87 8.96 21.37
C GLU A 34 -25.41 10.35 20.92
N HIS A 35 -25.93 11.42 21.52
CA HIS A 35 -25.54 12.76 21.10
C HIS A 35 -24.08 13.01 21.50
N TRP A 36 -23.17 12.91 20.54
CA TRP A 36 -21.78 13.35 20.71
C TRP A 36 -21.73 14.87 20.58
N SER A 37 -21.27 15.56 21.62
CA SER A 37 -20.83 16.95 21.47
C SER A 37 -19.43 16.94 20.87
N SER A 38 -19.20 17.78 19.86
CA SER A 38 -17.87 17.95 19.28
C SER A 38 -17.31 19.34 19.50
N SER A 39 -16.00 19.48 19.35
CA SER A 39 -15.29 20.75 19.31
C SER A 39 -14.11 20.61 18.37
N ARG A 40 -13.96 21.54 17.43
CA ARG A 40 -13.03 21.45 16.29
C ARG A 40 -12.07 22.64 16.24
N VAL A 41 -10.80 22.38 15.97
CA VAL A 41 -9.79 23.36 15.56
C VAL A 41 -9.32 23.02 14.14
N SER A 42 -9.33 24.02 13.27
CA SER A 42 -8.91 23.91 11.87
C SER A 42 -7.69 24.79 11.58
N PHE A 43 -6.78 24.26 10.76
CA PHE A 43 -5.51 24.88 10.40
C PHE A 43 -5.53 25.28 8.91
N ASP A 44 -5.95 26.51 8.59
CA ASP A 44 -6.18 26.89 7.19
C ASP A 44 -4.90 26.99 6.36
N GLN A 45 -3.84 27.60 6.91
CA GLN A 45 -2.57 27.83 6.19
C GLN A 45 -1.53 26.73 6.42
N PHE A 46 -1.73 25.88 7.44
CA PHE A 46 -0.79 24.86 7.88
C PHE A 46 -1.37 23.45 7.67
N ASN A 47 -0.53 22.44 7.65
CA ASN A 47 -0.94 21.03 7.65
C ASN A 47 -0.51 20.36 8.96
N ILE A 48 -1.36 19.48 9.48
CA ILE A 48 -1.05 18.65 10.65
C ILE A 48 -0.05 17.56 10.24
N LEU A 49 1.07 17.48 10.95
CA LEU A 49 2.16 16.55 10.71
C LEU A 49 1.97 15.28 11.53
N SER A 50 1.70 15.45 12.82
CA SER A 50 1.55 14.40 13.83
C SER A 50 0.82 14.96 15.06
N VAL A 51 0.11 14.09 15.79
CA VAL A 51 -0.63 14.44 17.01
C VAL A 51 -0.33 13.40 18.08
N ALA A 52 -0.19 13.84 19.33
CA ALA A 52 -0.15 12.99 20.51
C ALA A 52 -1.20 13.45 21.52
N VAL A 53 -1.78 12.51 22.27
CA VAL A 53 -2.73 12.78 23.36
C VAL A 53 -2.13 12.26 24.66
N SER A 54 -2.33 12.98 25.78
CA SER A 54 -1.88 12.53 27.09
C SER A 54 -2.65 11.27 27.52
N GLN A 55 -2.06 10.44 28.40
CA GLN A 55 -2.65 9.13 28.74
C GLN A 55 -4.06 9.27 29.35
N ASP A 56 -4.33 10.38 30.04
CA ASP A 56 -5.61 10.77 30.63
C ASP A 56 -6.48 11.70 29.75
N GLY A 57 -6.03 12.06 28.54
CA GLY A 57 -6.72 13.01 27.69
C GLY A 57 -6.83 14.43 28.24
N SER A 58 -6.07 14.82 29.28
CA SER A 58 -6.03 16.21 29.76
C SER A 58 -5.51 17.17 28.68
N PHE A 59 -4.55 16.72 27.87
CA PHE A 59 -3.89 17.53 26.84
C PHE A 59 -3.75 16.79 25.50
N VAL A 60 -3.71 17.58 24.42
CA VAL A 60 -3.41 17.12 23.05
C VAL A 60 -2.36 18.03 22.42
N ALA A 61 -1.26 17.43 21.96
CA ALA A 61 -0.14 18.11 21.33
C ALA A 61 -0.19 17.92 19.81
N VAL A 62 -0.28 19.02 19.07
CA VAL A 62 -0.41 19.05 17.60
C VAL A 62 0.88 19.62 17.01
N ALA A 63 1.65 18.80 16.30
CA ALA A 63 2.76 19.27 15.48
C ALA A 63 2.24 19.69 14.10
N TYR A 64 2.45 20.94 13.74
CA TYR A 64 2.00 21.50 12.45
C TYR A 64 3.06 22.41 11.82
N GLY A 65 2.88 22.68 10.53
CA GLY A 65 3.74 23.60 9.80
C GLY A 65 3.23 23.87 8.38
N ASP A 66 3.89 24.78 7.68
CA ASP A 66 3.48 25.19 6.34
C ASP A 66 4.01 24.23 5.26
N ASN A 67 3.36 24.25 4.09
CA ASN A 67 3.74 23.38 2.96
C ASN A 67 5.11 23.71 2.33
N ARG A 68 5.72 24.85 2.66
CA ARG A 68 7.08 25.21 2.23
C ARG A 68 8.12 25.00 3.35
N TYR A 69 7.70 24.46 4.51
CA TYR A 69 8.54 24.06 5.64
C TYR A 69 9.31 25.20 6.34
N TYR A 70 8.94 26.47 6.13
CA TYR A 70 9.57 27.61 6.81
C TYR A 70 9.17 27.75 8.29
N GLN A 71 7.95 27.36 8.66
CA GLN A 71 7.41 27.50 10.01
C GLN A 71 7.01 26.14 10.58
N ARG A 72 7.42 25.90 11.84
CA ARG A 72 7.19 24.66 12.58
C ARG A 72 6.83 24.96 14.03
N PHE A 73 5.73 24.38 14.49
CA PHE A 73 5.21 24.56 15.84
C PHE A 73 4.72 23.23 16.42
N VAL A 74 4.77 23.12 17.75
CA VAL A 74 3.96 22.16 18.50
C VAL A 74 3.10 22.96 19.48
N ASP A 75 1.80 23.01 19.21
CA ASP A 75 0.82 23.58 20.14
C ASP A 75 0.26 22.47 21.02
N VAL A 76 0.16 22.75 22.32
CA VAL A 76 -0.50 21.88 23.30
C VAL A 76 -1.80 22.54 23.71
N TYR A 77 -2.91 21.88 23.40
CA TYR A 77 -4.24 22.29 23.81
C TYR A 77 -4.70 21.47 25.02
N ALA A 78 -5.51 22.07 25.89
CA ALA A 78 -6.29 21.32 26.86
C ALA A 78 -7.48 20.60 26.18
N SER A 79 -8.13 19.68 26.90
CA SER A 79 -9.25 18.88 26.40
C SER A 79 -10.56 19.65 26.09
N ASN A 80 -10.54 20.98 26.16
CA ASN A 80 -11.55 21.92 25.67
C ASN A 80 -11.06 22.79 24.48
N LEU A 81 -9.92 22.41 23.87
CA LEU A 81 -9.22 23.09 22.78
C LEU A 81 -8.73 24.52 23.09
N SER A 82 -8.60 24.93 24.35
CA SER A 82 -7.82 26.12 24.70
C SER A 82 -6.32 25.85 24.59
N LEU A 83 -5.56 26.81 24.03
CA LEU A 83 -4.10 26.70 23.91
C LEU A 83 -3.43 26.89 25.28
N VAL A 84 -2.64 25.92 25.72
CA VAL A 84 -1.94 25.90 27.02
C VAL A 84 -0.45 26.23 26.88
N TYR A 85 0.19 25.71 25.83
CA TYR A 85 1.61 25.88 25.57
C TYR A 85 1.89 25.86 24.06
N ARG A 86 2.93 26.57 23.62
CA ARG A 86 3.40 26.60 22.22
C ARG A 86 4.93 26.48 22.20
N LEU A 87 5.43 25.47 21.50
CA LEU A 87 6.85 25.31 21.18
C LEU A 87 7.08 25.73 19.73
N GLN A 88 7.95 26.73 19.50
CA GLN A 88 8.45 27.04 18.16
C GLN A 88 9.72 26.22 17.89
N LEU A 89 9.81 25.67 16.68
CA LEU A 89 10.92 24.81 16.24
C LEU A 89 11.60 25.39 14.99
N ASN A 90 12.76 24.83 14.62
CA ASN A 90 13.52 25.30 13.47
C ASN A 90 12.79 24.99 12.16
N SER A 91 12.95 25.88 11.17
CA SER A 91 12.53 25.64 9.79
C SER A 91 13.13 24.35 9.24
N PHE A 92 12.40 23.67 8.36
CA PHE A 92 12.81 22.42 7.70
C PHE A 92 13.10 21.24 8.65
N SER A 93 12.56 21.28 9.87
CA SER A 93 12.55 20.13 10.77
C SER A 93 11.43 19.13 10.46
N ASP A 94 11.68 17.84 10.68
CA ASP A 94 10.62 16.87 10.96
C ASP A 94 10.39 16.81 12.48
N VAL A 95 9.13 16.68 12.89
CA VAL A 95 8.71 16.83 14.29
C VAL A 95 7.87 15.62 14.71
N SER A 96 8.11 15.09 15.91
CA SER A 96 7.31 14.00 16.47
C SER A 96 7.09 14.23 17.98
N PRO A 97 5.91 14.71 18.38
CA PRO A 97 5.50 14.78 19.78
C PRO A 97 5.05 13.40 20.28
N ILE A 98 5.30 13.10 21.55
CA ILE A 98 4.71 11.97 22.27
C ILE A 98 4.61 12.29 23.76
N PHE A 99 3.52 11.88 24.41
CA PHE A 99 3.39 12.01 25.86
C PHE A 99 4.12 10.87 26.58
N LEU A 100 4.93 11.23 27.57
CA LEU A 100 5.57 10.27 28.49
C LEU A 100 4.62 9.89 29.63
N ASP A 101 3.88 10.87 30.14
CA ASP A 101 2.86 10.75 31.18
C ASP A 101 1.70 11.71 30.89
N ASN A 102 0.87 12.05 31.88
CA ASN A 102 -0.28 12.95 31.72
C ASN A 102 0.11 14.42 31.43
N SER A 103 1.34 14.82 31.75
CA SER A 103 1.80 16.22 31.82
C SER A 103 3.14 16.47 31.14
N THR A 104 3.97 15.43 30.96
CA THR A 104 5.29 15.54 30.34
C THR A 104 5.22 15.15 28.86
N LEU A 105 5.45 16.12 27.99
CA LEU A 105 5.55 15.96 26.55
C LEU A 105 7.03 15.82 26.13
N VAL A 106 7.34 14.77 25.37
CA VAL A 106 8.60 14.62 24.66
C VAL A 106 8.38 15.05 23.21
N VAL A 107 9.20 15.97 22.70
CA VAL A 107 9.18 16.35 21.27
C VAL A 107 10.55 16.07 20.67
N THR A 108 10.62 15.21 19.66
CA THR A 108 11.83 15.13 18.82
C THR A 108 11.71 16.09 17.64
N GLU A 109 12.85 16.69 17.31
CA GLU A 109 13.02 17.59 16.18
C GLU A 109 14.22 17.09 15.37
N PHE A 110 14.08 16.87 14.06
CA PHE A 110 15.17 16.49 13.16
C PHE A 110 15.36 17.53 12.06
N VAL A 111 16.43 18.31 12.13
CA VAL A 111 16.72 19.45 11.25
C VAL A 111 17.50 18.99 10.01
N LYS A 112 16.89 19.17 8.82
CA LYS A 112 17.43 18.66 7.56
C LYS A 112 18.37 19.61 6.81
N ASN A 113 18.15 20.92 6.91
CA ASN A 113 18.84 21.93 6.10
C ASN A 113 20.16 22.43 6.72
N ALA A 114 20.93 21.53 7.35
CA ALA A 114 22.26 21.79 7.88
C ALA A 114 23.31 20.97 7.11
N GLU A 115 24.56 21.43 7.10
CA GLU A 115 25.69 20.71 6.46
C GLU A 115 25.83 19.27 6.99
N VAL A 116 25.60 19.11 8.30
CA VAL A 116 25.37 17.82 8.96
C VAL A 116 24.00 17.88 9.63
N PRO A 117 22.98 17.12 9.14
CA PRO A 117 21.69 17.02 9.79
C PRO A 117 21.81 16.55 11.24
N TYR A 118 20.97 17.08 12.13
CA TYR A 118 21.01 16.78 13.55
C TYR A 118 19.61 16.73 14.15
N SER A 119 19.48 16.02 15.28
CA SER A 119 18.27 16.03 16.10
C SER A 119 18.44 16.79 17.42
N TYR A 120 17.34 17.35 17.90
CA TYR A 120 17.12 17.75 19.28
C TYR A 120 16.02 16.85 19.89
N VAL A 121 16.10 16.69 21.22
CA VAL A 121 14.98 16.24 22.05
C VAL A 121 14.59 17.41 22.95
N HIS A 122 13.30 17.69 23.06
CA HIS A 122 12.75 18.61 24.04
C HIS A 122 11.88 17.84 25.04
N LEU A 123 11.97 18.20 26.31
CA LEU A 123 11.09 17.72 27.37
C LEU A 123 10.32 18.93 27.91
N VAL A 124 8.98 18.85 27.89
CA VAL A 124 8.09 19.94 28.31
C VAL A 124 7.14 19.41 29.38
N ASP A 125 7.32 19.86 30.61
CA ASP A 125 6.32 19.71 31.68
C ASP A 125 5.27 20.82 31.48
N ILE A 126 4.09 20.46 31.00
CA ILE A 126 3.03 21.40 30.62
C ILE A 126 2.46 22.13 31.85
N ILE A 127 2.44 21.47 33.01
CA ILE A 127 1.85 22.01 34.25
C ILE A 127 2.82 22.96 34.93
N ARG A 128 4.09 22.57 35.07
CA ARG A 128 5.14 23.42 35.66
C ARG A 128 5.71 24.44 34.66
N LYS A 129 5.38 24.32 33.38
CA LYS A 129 5.92 25.10 32.25
C LYS A 129 7.45 25.03 32.13
N ILE A 130 8.04 23.91 32.55
CA ILE A 130 9.48 23.66 32.44
C ILE A 130 9.75 23.11 31.04
N HIS A 131 10.68 23.74 30.32
CA HIS A 131 11.19 23.27 29.03
C HIS A 131 12.67 22.98 29.14
N LEU A 132 13.06 21.75 28.82
CA LEU A 132 14.45 21.31 28.71
C LEU A 132 14.72 20.92 27.25
N GLN A 133 15.93 21.18 26.77
CA GLN A 133 16.39 20.82 25.43
C GLN A 133 17.71 20.07 25.53
N SER A 134 17.83 18.96 24.81
CA SER A 134 19.06 18.18 24.76
C SER A 134 20.18 18.92 24.04
N PRO A 135 21.46 18.56 24.28
CA PRO A 135 22.53 18.83 23.33
C PRO A 135 22.18 18.34 21.91
N ARG A 136 22.77 18.95 20.88
CA ARG A 136 22.60 18.53 19.48
C ARG A 136 23.06 17.08 19.30
N VAL A 137 22.26 16.28 18.59
CA VAL A 137 22.60 14.90 18.22
C VAL A 137 22.91 14.85 16.71
N PRO A 138 24.17 15.07 16.29
CA PRO A 138 24.53 15.09 14.87
C PRO A 138 24.40 13.71 14.22
N GLY A 139 24.12 13.69 12.91
CA GLY A 139 24.05 12.47 12.09
C GLY A 139 22.95 11.48 12.48
N THR A 140 22.02 11.90 13.34
CA THR A 140 20.99 11.03 13.94
C THR A 140 19.61 11.58 13.60
N ASP A 141 18.78 10.76 12.97
CA ASP A 141 17.41 11.08 12.56
C ASP A 141 16.41 10.51 13.57
N LEU A 142 15.85 11.37 14.41
CA LEU A 142 14.87 11.00 15.44
C LEU A 142 13.41 11.32 15.06
N SER A 143 13.12 11.43 13.77
CA SER A 143 11.74 11.51 13.28
C SER A 143 10.99 10.16 13.44
N GLY A 144 9.66 10.21 13.56
CA GLY A 144 8.84 9.01 13.68
C GLY A 144 9.07 8.27 15.01
N VAL A 145 8.95 9.00 16.12
CA VAL A 145 8.94 8.41 17.47
C VAL A 145 7.76 7.46 17.58
N ARG A 146 8.03 6.22 17.95
CA ARG A 146 7.02 5.19 18.21
C ARG A 146 6.62 5.17 19.68
N LYS A 147 7.57 5.42 20.58
CA LYS A 147 7.35 5.34 22.03
C LYS A 147 8.44 6.06 22.83
N ALA A 148 8.07 6.65 23.95
CA ALA A 148 9.00 7.09 24.99
C ALA A 148 8.69 6.32 26.29
N VAL A 149 9.73 5.91 27.03
CA VAL A 149 9.60 5.24 28.34
C VAL A 149 10.73 5.68 29.27
N VAL A 150 10.47 5.74 30.57
CA VAL A 150 11.52 5.90 31.59
C VAL A 150 11.82 4.55 32.24
N ALA A 151 13.11 4.28 32.49
CA ALA A 151 13.60 3.19 33.31
C ALA A 151 14.79 3.68 34.14
N GLY A 152 14.73 3.50 35.46
CA GLY A 152 15.65 4.14 36.39
C GLY A 152 15.73 5.66 36.16
N SER A 153 16.96 6.18 36.01
CA SER A 153 17.26 7.59 35.76
C SER A 153 17.37 7.97 34.27
N THR A 154 16.94 7.11 33.34
CA THR A 154 17.04 7.34 31.88
C THR A 154 15.69 7.35 31.18
N LEU A 155 15.46 8.41 30.39
CA LEU A 155 14.42 8.50 29.38
C LEU A 155 14.91 7.83 28.08
N TYR A 156 14.23 6.77 27.66
CA TYR A 156 14.48 6.05 26.41
C TYR A 156 13.43 6.43 25.36
N ILE A 157 13.88 6.81 24.17
CA ILE A 157 13.04 7.21 23.03
C ILE A 157 13.29 6.23 21.88
N LEU A 158 12.26 5.48 21.51
CA LEU A 158 12.25 4.55 20.39
C LEU A 158 11.72 5.23 19.13
N THR A 159 12.53 5.22 18.07
CA THR A 159 12.15 5.66 16.72
C THR A 159 12.23 4.49 15.76
N GLY A 160 11.89 4.70 14.48
CA GLY A 160 12.10 3.68 13.45
C GLY A 160 13.57 3.26 13.29
N LYS A 161 14.53 4.18 13.44
CA LYS A 161 15.97 3.97 13.12
C LYS A 161 16.90 3.87 14.33
N TYR A 162 16.52 4.45 15.47
CA TYR A 162 17.37 4.52 16.66
C TYR A 162 16.57 4.30 17.94
N LEU A 163 17.25 3.74 18.95
CA LEU A 163 16.92 3.92 20.35
C LEU A 163 17.93 4.89 20.96
N VAL A 164 17.44 5.93 21.64
CA VAL A 164 18.29 6.91 22.34
C VAL A 164 17.91 6.97 23.80
N GLY A 165 18.91 7.01 24.68
CA GLY A 165 18.74 7.25 26.11
C GLY A 165 19.30 8.63 26.49
N PHE A 166 18.57 9.37 27.30
CA PHE A 166 18.99 10.61 27.95
C PHE A 166 18.75 10.54 29.47
N THR A 167 19.54 11.28 30.24
CA THR A 167 19.17 11.62 31.62
C THR A 167 17.83 12.38 31.64
N LEU A 168 17.09 12.30 32.76
CA LEU A 168 15.75 12.92 32.87
C LEU A 168 15.77 14.46 32.76
N ASP A 169 16.92 15.10 32.99
CA ASP A 169 17.17 16.53 32.79
C ASP A 169 17.60 16.89 31.36
N LEU A 170 17.66 15.90 30.45
CA LEU A 170 18.23 15.95 29.10
C LEU A 170 19.71 16.40 28.98
N SER A 171 20.41 16.66 30.08
CA SER A 171 21.77 17.23 30.06
C SER A 171 22.79 16.31 29.39
N ARG A 172 22.60 14.99 29.49
CA ARG A 172 23.52 13.99 28.93
C ARG A 172 22.78 12.87 28.20
N ARG A 173 23.18 12.62 26.95
CA ARG A 173 22.84 11.38 26.23
C ARG A 173 23.55 10.20 26.92
N THR A 174 22.80 9.28 27.51
CA THR A 174 23.30 8.09 28.20
C THR A 174 23.51 6.92 27.24
N TYR A 175 22.68 6.81 26.19
CA TYR A 175 22.68 5.67 25.26
C TYR A 175 22.32 6.10 23.84
N LEU A 176 22.86 5.39 22.84
CA LEU A 176 22.47 5.53 21.43
C LEU A 176 22.77 4.22 20.68
N LYS A 177 21.73 3.57 20.14
CA LYS A 177 21.86 2.40 19.26
C LYS A 177 21.10 2.65 17.95
N PRO A 178 21.77 2.64 16.79
CA PRO A 178 21.09 2.48 15.51
C PRO A 178 20.57 1.04 15.36
N PHE A 179 19.43 0.89 14.71
CA PHE A 179 18.94 -0.41 14.23
C PHE A 179 19.41 -0.62 12.78
N VAL A 180 19.77 -1.85 12.43
CA VAL A 180 20.18 -2.18 11.05
C VAL A 180 19.01 -2.08 10.06
N ASN A 181 17.78 -2.29 10.51
CA ASN A 181 16.56 -2.18 9.69
C ASN A 181 15.48 -1.34 10.40
N THR A 182 14.89 -1.84 11.50
CA THR A 182 13.92 -1.03 12.26
C THR A 182 13.74 -1.43 13.72
N GLY A 183 13.52 -0.45 14.59
CA GLY A 183 12.97 -0.66 15.95
C GLY A 183 11.47 -0.92 15.89
N LEU A 184 10.96 -1.85 16.71
CA LEU A 184 9.56 -2.24 16.73
C LEU A 184 8.85 -1.86 18.03
N GLN A 185 9.34 -2.32 19.18
CA GLN A 185 8.71 -2.13 20.49
C GLN A 185 9.75 -1.82 21.58
N VAL A 186 9.30 -1.15 22.65
CA VAL A 186 10.09 -0.93 23.87
C VAL A 186 9.21 -1.08 25.12
N LEU A 187 9.76 -1.69 26.16
CA LEU A 187 9.09 -2.08 27.40
C LEU A 187 9.99 -1.86 28.63
N PRO A 188 9.56 -1.08 29.65
CA PRO A 188 10.29 -0.92 30.89
C PRO A 188 10.06 -2.10 31.85
N LEU A 189 11.11 -2.45 32.59
CA LEU A 189 11.23 -3.57 33.53
C LEU A 189 12.11 -3.13 34.71
N GLY A 190 11.54 -2.28 35.59
CA GLY A 190 12.30 -1.61 36.63
C GLY A 190 13.36 -0.67 36.02
N ASP A 191 14.61 -0.79 36.45
CA ASP A 191 15.75 -0.04 35.90
C ASP A 191 16.26 -0.59 34.55
N SER A 192 15.63 -1.62 34.00
CA SER A 192 15.99 -2.25 32.73
C SER A 192 14.94 -2.02 31.66
N VAL A 193 15.34 -2.13 30.39
CA VAL A 193 14.48 -1.97 29.22
C VAL A 193 14.64 -3.15 28.28
N VAL A 194 13.53 -3.69 27.79
CA VAL A 194 13.53 -4.64 26.67
C VAL A 194 13.07 -3.93 25.41
N VAL A 195 13.79 -4.21 24.32
CA VAL A 195 13.60 -3.65 22.99
C VAL A 195 13.42 -4.80 22.01
N LEU A 196 12.42 -4.72 21.14
CA LEU A 196 12.30 -5.59 19.98
C LEU A 196 12.72 -4.81 18.74
N SER A 197 13.67 -5.32 17.96
CA SER A 197 14.16 -4.71 16.73
C SER A 197 14.35 -5.74 15.62
N VAL A 198 14.53 -5.25 14.39
CA VAL A 198 14.98 -6.01 13.22
C VAL A 198 16.40 -5.56 12.92
N GLU A 199 17.38 -6.42 13.19
CA GLU A 199 18.81 -6.12 13.02
C GLU A 199 19.40 -6.74 11.73
N THR A 200 18.55 -6.98 10.73
CA THR A 200 18.91 -7.74 9.54
C THR A 200 18.37 -7.09 8.26
N LEU A 201 19.21 -7.08 7.23
CA LEU A 201 18.84 -6.78 5.84
C LEU A 201 18.75 -8.06 4.99
N CYS A 202 19.01 -9.24 5.57
CA CYS A 202 18.90 -10.50 4.85
C CYS A 202 17.43 -10.81 4.57
N HIS A 203 17.06 -10.86 3.29
CA HIS A 203 15.68 -11.12 2.88
C HIS A 203 15.13 -12.47 3.39
N ILE A 204 15.99 -13.50 3.52
CA ILE A 204 15.59 -14.81 4.06
C ILE A 204 15.27 -14.69 5.56
N CYS A 205 16.11 -13.99 6.33
CA CYS A 205 15.88 -13.70 7.75
C CYS A 205 14.57 -12.90 7.95
N LEU A 206 14.32 -11.88 7.12
CA LEU A 206 13.08 -11.10 7.17
C LEU A 206 11.83 -11.97 6.90
N MET A 207 11.89 -12.89 5.92
CA MET A 207 10.82 -13.86 5.67
C MET A 207 10.67 -14.90 6.79
N GLN A 208 11.76 -15.25 7.49
CA GLN A 208 11.73 -16.05 8.72
C GLN A 208 11.33 -15.23 9.95
N ASN A 209 10.82 -14.01 9.78
CA ASN A 209 10.41 -13.15 10.88
C ASN A 209 11.53 -12.85 11.91
N GLU A 210 12.81 -12.97 11.53
CA GLU A 210 13.97 -12.77 12.41
C GLU A 210 13.94 -11.39 13.07
N LYS A 211 13.92 -11.41 14.40
CA LYS A 211 13.94 -10.22 15.26
C LYS A 211 14.98 -10.40 16.36
N VAL A 212 15.47 -9.29 16.88
CA VAL A 212 16.39 -9.27 18.02
C VAL A 212 15.67 -8.70 19.23
N ILE A 213 15.72 -9.45 20.33
CA ILE A 213 15.36 -8.95 21.66
C ILE A 213 16.64 -8.41 22.29
N THR A 214 16.71 -7.10 22.49
CA THR A 214 17.77 -6.45 23.27
C THR A 214 17.27 -6.21 24.68
N LEU A 215 17.96 -6.75 25.69
CA LEU A 215 17.81 -6.41 27.10
C LEU A 215 18.90 -5.41 27.49
N LEU A 216 18.50 -4.19 27.83
CA LEU A 216 19.34 -3.14 28.38
C LEU A 216 19.21 -3.15 29.90
N THR A 217 20.33 -3.30 30.60
CA THR A 217 20.40 -3.27 32.06
C THR A 217 21.43 -2.23 32.52
N PRO A 218 21.40 -1.76 33.79
CA PRO A 218 22.46 -0.93 34.35
C PRO A 218 23.86 -1.57 34.35
N ARG A 219 23.97 -2.88 34.08
CA ARG A 219 25.24 -3.62 33.99
C ARG A 219 25.73 -3.85 32.55
N GLY A 220 24.93 -3.49 31.55
CA GLY A 220 25.25 -3.70 30.13
C GLY A 220 24.06 -4.16 29.28
N GLU A 221 24.34 -4.34 27.98
CA GLU A 221 23.41 -4.78 26.95
C GLU A 221 23.62 -6.27 26.61
N ASN A 222 22.53 -7.04 26.55
CA ASN A 222 22.52 -8.40 26.00
C ASN A 222 21.48 -8.49 24.87
N SER A 223 21.85 -9.04 23.71
CA SER A 223 20.98 -9.19 22.54
C SER A 223 20.83 -10.64 22.11
N TYR A 224 19.60 -11.06 21.78
CA TYR A 224 19.22 -12.43 21.43
C TYR A 224 18.47 -12.45 20.11
N THR A 225 18.91 -13.28 19.16
CA THR A 225 18.28 -13.39 17.82
C THR A 225 17.27 -14.53 17.80
N ILE A 226 16.05 -14.24 17.36
CA ILE A 226 14.89 -15.14 17.43
C ILE A 226 14.14 -15.08 16.10
N CYS A 227 14.08 -16.22 15.40
CA CYS A 227 13.24 -16.38 14.21
C CYS A 227 11.78 -16.64 14.60
N HIS A 228 10.87 -16.42 13.65
CA HIS A 228 9.41 -16.59 13.76
C HIS A 228 8.69 -15.68 14.75
N ALA A 229 9.41 -14.87 15.53
CA ALA A 229 8.80 -13.90 16.44
C ALA A 229 8.05 -12.79 15.66
N LEU A 230 6.90 -12.33 16.16
CA LEU A 230 6.15 -11.19 15.64
C LEU A 230 6.29 -9.98 16.55
N SER A 231 5.97 -10.15 17.84
CA SER A 231 5.90 -9.09 18.84
C SER A 231 6.18 -9.63 20.26
N LEU A 232 6.36 -8.70 21.20
CA LEU A 232 6.34 -8.95 22.63
C LEU A 232 4.98 -8.58 23.21
N VAL A 233 4.50 -9.39 24.15
CA VAL A 233 3.28 -9.19 24.94
C VAL A 233 3.62 -9.28 26.44
N ARG A 234 2.92 -8.55 27.31
CA ARG A 234 3.06 -8.66 28.78
C ARG A 234 1.95 -9.58 29.31
N LEU A 235 2.35 -10.65 29.99
CA LEU A 235 1.44 -11.67 30.49
C LEU A 235 0.91 -11.32 31.90
N PRO A 236 -0.27 -11.85 32.31
CA PRO A 236 -0.82 -11.63 33.66
C PRO A 236 0.07 -12.16 34.79
N THR A 237 1.00 -13.06 34.49
CA THR A 237 2.04 -13.56 35.39
C THR A 237 3.15 -12.54 35.70
N GLY A 238 3.13 -11.37 35.06
CA GLY A 238 4.18 -10.35 35.12
C GLY A 238 5.34 -10.58 34.15
N ASN A 239 5.50 -11.81 33.65
CA ASN A 239 6.48 -12.19 32.64
C ASN A 239 6.18 -11.57 31.25
N LEU A 240 7.17 -11.63 30.36
CA LEU A 240 6.94 -11.34 28.94
C LEU A 240 6.58 -12.63 28.19
N GLY A 241 5.77 -12.49 27.15
CA GLY A 241 5.55 -13.50 26.12
C GLY A 241 6.20 -13.07 24.80
N ILE A 242 6.91 -13.98 24.15
CA ILE A 242 7.28 -13.84 22.72
C ILE A 242 6.14 -14.41 21.90
N VAL A 243 5.58 -13.61 21.00
CA VAL A 243 4.54 -14.01 20.06
C VAL A 243 5.18 -14.55 18.79
N TYR A 244 4.74 -15.70 18.29
CA TYR A 244 5.26 -16.33 17.07
C TYR A 244 4.21 -16.37 15.94
N ASP A 245 4.67 -16.35 14.69
CA ASP A 245 3.83 -16.37 13.48
C ASP A 245 3.00 -17.66 13.32
N ASN A 246 3.49 -18.78 13.84
CA ASN A 246 2.74 -20.04 13.98
C ASN A 246 1.59 -19.99 15.03
N SER A 247 1.25 -18.79 15.52
CA SER A 247 0.20 -18.54 16.53
C SER A 247 0.46 -19.24 17.87
N THR A 248 1.73 -19.32 18.27
CA THR A 248 2.13 -19.69 19.63
C THR A 248 2.70 -18.49 20.39
N VAL A 249 2.61 -18.52 21.71
CA VAL A 249 3.25 -17.55 22.60
C VAL A 249 4.10 -18.30 23.61
N GLU A 250 5.37 -17.92 23.71
CA GLU A 250 6.31 -18.46 24.69
C GLU A 250 6.51 -17.47 25.84
N GLU A 251 6.05 -17.85 27.03
CA GLU A 251 6.35 -17.15 28.27
C GLU A 251 7.84 -17.28 28.59
N ILE A 252 8.51 -16.14 28.76
CA ILE A 252 9.95 -16.03 29.02
C ILE A 252 10.23 -15.28 30.33
N THR A 253 11.29 -15.70 31.01
CA THR A 253 11.91 -14.96 32.11
C THR A 253 13.22 -14.33 31.66
N LEU A 254 13.54 -13.18 32.24
CA LEU A 254 14.75 -12.43 31.96
C LEU A 254 15.67 -12.55 33.17
N SER A 255 16.77 -13.27 33.01
CA SER A 255 17.77 -13.51 34.05
C SER A 255 19.09 -12.84 33.70
N GLY A 256 20.01 -12.71 34.66
CA GLY A 256 21.38 -12.24 34.38
C GLY A 256 22.16 -13.15 33.42
N ALA A 257 21.70 -14.39 33.20
CA ALA A 257 22.22 -15.34 32.21
C ALA A 257 21.43 -15.31 30.87
N GLY A 258 20.49 -14.37 30.71
CA GLY A 258 19.70 -14.18 29.50
C GLY A 258 18.25 -14.64 29.58
N ILE A 259 17.64 -14.73 28.40
CA ILE A 259 16.25 -15.18 28.20
C ILE A 259 16.15 -16.68 28.53
N LYS A 260 15.21 -17.04 29.41
CA LYS A 260 14.88 -18.43 29.72
C LYS A 260 13.40 -18.70 29.43
N PRO A 261 13.06 -19.61 28.50
CA PRO A 261 11.67 -19.99 28.26
C PRO A 261 11.11 -20.77 29.46
N LEU A 262 9.83 -20.53 29.76
CA LEU A 262 9.08 -21.26 30.79
C LEU A 262 8.01 -22.16 30.17
N ARG A 263 7.18 -21.61 29.26
CA ARG A 263 5.97 -22.30 28.76
C ARG A 263 5.58 -21.81 27.38
N LYS A 264 5.22 -22.74 26.48
CA LYS A 264 4.50 -22.43 25.23
C LYS A 264 3.00 -22.58 25.40
N LEU A 265 2.25 -21.65 24.83
CA LEU A 265 0.80 -21.70 24.67
C LEU A 265 0.47 -21.57 23.18
N LYS A 266 -0.36 -22.47 22.63
CA LYS A 266 -0.90 -22.31 21.27
C LYS A 266 -2.22 -21.56 21.34
N LEU A 267 -2.37 -20.55 20.49
CA LEU A 267 -3.56 -19.70 20.42
C LEU A 267 -4.49 -20.11 19.26
N PRO A 268 -5.80 -19.83 19.37
CA PRO A 268 -6.80 -20.21 18.36
C PRO A 268 -6.92 -19.23 17.17
N LEU A 269 -6.04 -18.22 17.07
CA LEU A 269 -6.18 -17.09 16.15
C LEU A 269 -4.86 -16.79 15.40
N PRO A 270 -4.86 -16.56 14.07
CA PRO A 270 -3.70 -16.03 13.35
C PRO A 270 -3.42 -14.58 13.78
N LEU A 271 -2.23 -14.32 14.31
CA LEU A 271 -1.91 -13.08 15.04
C LEU A 271 -1.34 -11.99 14.13
N GLN A 272 -1.71 -10.73 14.40
CA GLN A 272 -1.25 -9.57 13.60
C GLN A 272 -0.67 -8.43 14.46
N GLY A 273 -1.20 -8.20 15.66
CA GLY A 273 -0.79 -7.08 16.51
C GLY A 273 -1.02 -7.29 18.01
N VAL A 274 -0.58 -6.30 18.79
CA VAL A 274 -0.70 -6.22 20.26
C VAL A 274 -1.24 -4.85 20.67
N SER A 275 -2.00 -4.79 21.76
CA SER A 275 -2.63 -3.54 22.25
C SER A 275 -1.64 -2.51 22.79
N GLU A 276 -2.02 -1.24 22.81
CA GLU A 276 -1.20 -0.16 23.37
C GLU A 276 -1.78 0.37 24.70
N PRO A 277 -0.95 0.93 25.61
CA PRO A 277 0.49 1.18 25.50
C PRO A 277 1.40 0.06 26.06
N SER A 278 0.88 -0.94 26.79
CA SER A 278 1.71 -1.95 27.48
C SER A 278 1.81 -3.31 26.78
N TYR A 279 1.16 -3.52 25.64
CA TYR A 279 1.12 -4.79 24.90
C TYR A 279 0.50 -5.92 25.74
N ARG A 280 -0.72 -5.76 26.26
CA ARG A 280 -1.40 -6.78 27.12
C ARG A 280 -2.31 -7.75 26.36
N LEU A 281 -2.96 -7.28 25.30
CA LEU A 281 -3.90 -8.04 24.47
C LEU A 281 -3.27 -8.36 23.12
N LEU A 282 -3.76 -9.41 22.46
CA LEU A 282 -3.42 -9.77 21.08
C LEU A 282 -4.63 -9.54 20.17
N TYR A 283 -4.39 -9.09 18.93
CA TYR A 283 -5.47 -8.93 17.96
C TYR A 283 -5.07 -9.31 16.53
N SER A 284 -6.10 -9.47 15.70
CA SER A 284 -6.01 -9.70 14.26
C SER A 284 -7.20 -9.07 13.54
N LEU A 285 -6.96 -8.51 12.35
CA LEU A 285 -7.98 -7.88 11.50
C LEU A 285 -8.13 -8.66 10.19
N ALA A 286 -9.24 -9.38 10.04
CA ALA A 286 -9.58 -10.14 8.84
C ALA A 286 -10.52 -9.34 7.93
N LEU A 287 -10.23 -9.32 6.62
CA LEU A 287 -10.99 -8.60 5.60
C LEU A 287 -11.69 -9.58 4.66
N ASN A 288 -12.91 -9.99 5.03
CA ASN A 288 -13.69 -11.01 4.34
C ASN A 288 -14.65 -10.38 3.32
N GLY A 289 -14.11 -10.01 2.16
CA GLY A 289 -14.88 -9.39 1.07
C GLY A 289 -15.15 -7.91 1.35
N LEU A 290 -16.28 -7.63 2.01
CA LEU A 290 -16.65 -6.31 2.56
C LEU A 290 -16.82 -6.35 4.10
N GLU A 291 -16.72 -7.51 4.74
CA GLU A 291 -16.75 -7.59 6.20
C GLU A 291 -15.37 -7.33 6.79
N VAL A 292 -15.28 -6.33 7.67
CA VAL A 292 -14.13 -6.12 8.55
C VAL A 292 -14.39 -6.87 9.85
N ARG A 293 -13.52 -7.82 10.22
CA ARG A 293 -13.63 -8.57 11.48
C ARG A 293 -12.38 -8.38 12.33
N LEU A 294 -12.57 -7.84 13.52
CA LEU A 294 -11.54 -7.73 14.56
C LEU A 294 -11.71 -8.90 15.53
N SER A 295 -10.66 -9.70 15.71
CA SER A 295 -10.64 -10.77 16.70
C SER A 295 -9.58 -10.45 17.75
N VAL A 296 -9.97 -10.38 19.02
CA VAL A 296 -9.12 -9.99 20.15
C VAL A 296 -9.02 -11.14 21.15
N TYR A 297 -7.80 -11.46 21.59
CA TYR A 297 -7.52 -12.45 22.61
C TYR A 297 -6.94 -11.80 23.87
N SER A 298 -7.52 -12.12 25.02
CA SER A 298 -7.10 -11.66 26.34
C SER A 298 -6.49 -12.82 27.13
N PHE A 299 -5.31 -12.60 27.73
CA PHE A 299 -4.67 -13.59 28.60
C PHE A 299 -5.28 -13.68 30.00
N ALA A 300 -6.03 -12.65 30.44
CA ALA A 300 -6.55 -12.55 31.81
C ALA A 300 -7.76 -13.48 32.03
N ASP A 301 -8.73 -13.44 31.12
CA ASP A 301 -9.89 -14.34 31.07
C ASP A 301 -9.70 -15.54 30.14
N ARG A 302 -8.61 -15.55 29.34
CA ARG A 302 -8.29 -16.55 28.29
C ARG A 302 -9.33 -16.61 27.16
N ALA A 303 -10.16 -15.57 27.01
CA ALA A 303 -11.19 -15.53 25.99
C ALA A 303 -10.66 -15.03 24.64
N LEU A 304 -11.13 -15.66 23.56
CA LEU A 304 -11.16 -15.06 22.23
C LEU A 304 -12.52 -14.39 22.03
N ARG A 305 -12.55 -13.17 21.50
CA ARG A 305 -13.77 -12.44 21.16
C ARG A 305 -13.67 -11.95 19.72
N GLU A 306 -14.68 -12.22 18.89
CA GLU A 306 -14.76 -11.72 17.51
C GLU A 306 -15.81 -10.61 17.42
N LEU A 307 -15.47 -9.56 16.66
CA LEU A 307 -16.26 -8.34 16.53
C LEU A 307 -16.33 -7.98 15.03
N GLN A 308 -17.54 -7.78 14.52
CA GLN A 308 -17.77 -7.29 13.15
C GLN A 308 -17.82 -5.76 13.18
N ILE A 309 -16.97 -5.10 12.39
CA ILE A 309 -16.82 -3.65 12.35
C ILE A 309 -17.49 -3.11 11.08
N PRO A 310 -18.53 -2.26 11.18
CA PRO A 310 -19.18 -1.64 10.03
C PRO A 310 -18.38 -0.41 9.56
N LEU A 311 -17.41 -0.63 8.66
CA LEU A 311 -16.70 0.43 7.93
C LEU A 311 -17.08 0.44 6.44
N PRO A 312 -17.07 1.60 5.77
CA PRO A 312 -17.42 1.75 4.35
C PRO A 312 -16.31 1.27 3.37
N TYR A 313 -15.48 0.33 3.82
CA TYR A 313 -14.23 -0.09 3.19
C TYR A 313 -14.39 -0.55 1.73
N SER A 314 -13.61 0.06 0.83
CA SER A 314 -13.42 -0.43 -0.54
C SER A 314 -12.12 -1.21 -0.68
N LYS A 315 -12.10 -2.22 -1.57
CA LYS A 315 -10.98 -3.15 -1.69
C LYS A 315 -9.71 -2.49 -2.23
N GLY A 316 -8.85 -2.06 -1.30
CA GLY A 316 -7.60 -1.36 -1.56
C GLY A 316 -7.27 -0.29 -0.50
N ASP A 317 -8.26 0.09 0.31
CA ASP A 317 -8.13 1.16 1.30
C ASP A 317 -7.31 0.71 2.53
N GLN A 318 -6.76 1.67 3.27
CA GLN A 318 -5.99 1.43 4.49
C GLN A 318 -6.85 1.70 5.72
N ILE A 319 -7.57 0.67 6.19
CA ILE A 319 -8.29 0.72 7.47
C ILE A 319 -7.29 1.02 8.58
N GLY A 320 -7.49 2.14 9.26
CA GLY A 320 -6.81 2.43 10.51
C GLY A 320 -7.42 1.58 11.63
N LEU A 321 -6.56 1.03 12.49
CA LEU A 321 -6.97 0.24 13.65
C LEU A 321 -6.06 0.59 14.83
N ARG A 322 -6.66 0.75 16.01
CA ARG A 322 -5.95 0.80 17.29
C ARG A 322 -6.73 0.05 18.34
N VAL A 323 -6.04 -0.78 19.13
CA VAL A 323 -6.63 -1.53 20.25
C VAL A 323 -5.86 -1.16 21.51
N TYR A 324 -6.60 -0.85 22.58
CA TYR A 324 -6.05 -0.43 23.86
C TYR A 324 -6.02 -1.59 24.86
N ASP A 325 -5.15 -1.49 25.87
CA ASP A 325 -4.93 -2.51 26.90
C ASP A 325 -6.17 -2.82 27.79
N ASP A 326 -7.16 -1.94 27.81
CA ASP A 326 -8.45 -2.11 28.48
C ASP A 326 -9.47 -2.90 27.63
N GLY A 327 -9.16 -3.14 26.36
CA GLY A 327 -10.05 -3.78 25.38
C GLY A 327 -10.96 -2.81 24.62
N THR A 328 -10.79 -1.50 24.78
CA THR A 328 -11.37 -0.50 23.87
C THR A 328 -10.63 -0.53 22.53
N TYR A 329 -11.34 -0.30 21.43
CA TYR A 329 -10.75 -0.21 20.09
C TYR A 329 -11.34 0.95 19.28
N LEU A 330 -10.52 1.42 18.35
CA LEU A 330 -10.87 2.35 17.28
C LEU A 330 -10.56 1.69 15.95
N ALA A 331 -11.50 1.74 15.02
CA ALA A 331 -11.25 1.42 13.63
C ALA A 331 -11.82 2.54 12.75
N TRP A 332 -11.08 2.99 11.74
CA TRP A 332 -11.51 4.08 10.87
C TRP A 332 -11.16 3.82 9.41
N ASP A 333 -12.02 4.33 8.53
CA ASP A 333 -11.82 4.33 7.09
C ASP A 333 -12.53 5.55 6.49
N ASN A 334 -11.89 6.18 5.51
CA ASN A 334 -12.32 7.45 4.92
C ASN A 334 -12.65 8.53 6.00
N ASP A 335 -13.92 8.88 6.18
CA ASP A 335 -14.44 9.87 7.15
C ASP A 335 -15.13 9.25 8.37
N ILE A 336 -15.32 7.93 8.40
CA ILE A 336 -16.03 7.21 9.48
C ILE A 336 -15.05 6.63 10.51
N VAL A 337 -15.32 6.89 11.79
CA VAL A 337 -14.65 6.28 12.95
C VAL A 337 -15.64 5.42 13.73
N VAL A 338 -15.30 4.15 13.93
CA VAL A 338 -16.01 3.22 14.81
C VAL A 338 -15.24 3.08 16.13
N LEU A 339 -15.92 3.41 17.22
CA LEU A 339 -15.48 3.16 18.60
C LEU A 339 -16.21 1.93 19.13
N GLY A 340 -15.49 1.04 19.81
CA GLY A 340 -16.08 -0.12 20.46
C GLY A 340 -15.22 -0.68 21.59
N ASN A 341 -15.70 -1.75 22.21
CA ASN A 341 -15.00 -2.48 23.25
C ASN A 341 -15.22 -4.01 23.12
N LEU A 342 -14.66 -4.80 24.04
CA LEU A 342 -14.81 -6.26 24.09
C LEU A 342 -16.24 -6.79 24.35
N SER A 343 -17.27 -5.94 24.33
CA SER A 343 -18.69 -6.33 24.36
C SER A 343 -19.48 -5.92 23.12
N GLY A 344 -18.95 -5.05 22.26
CA GLY A 344 -19.63 -4.60 21.03
C GLY A 344 -19.10 -3.28 20.48
N ILE A 345 -19.89 -2.67 19.60
CA ILE A 345 -19.69 -1.30 19.12
C ILE A 345 -20.33 -0.36 20.15
N THR A 346 -19.67 0.77 20.44
CA THR A 346 -20.15 1.78 21.41
C THR A 346 -20.37 3.15 20.77
N GLY A 347 -19.92 3.37 19.54
CA GLY A 347 -20.27 4.55 18.74
C GLY A 347 -19.77 4.44 17.30
N ILE A 348 -20.51 5.05 16.37
CA ILE A 348 -20.09 5.27 14.98
C ILE A 348 -20.21 6.77 14.74
N ILE A 349 -19.12 7.40 14.28
CA ILE A 349 -18.99 8.85 14.16
C ILE A 349 -18.51 9.19 12.76
N ASP A 350 -19.26 10.03 12.06
CA ASP A 350 -18.83 10.71 10.84
C ASP A 350 -18.08 11.99 11.24
N ALA A 351 -16.82 12.12 10.80
CA ALA A 351 -16.00 13.30 11.07
C ALA A 351 -16.24 14.45 10.06
N GLY A 352 -16.86 14.17 8.91
CA GLY A 352 -16.99 15.10 7.79
C GLY A 352 -15.64 15.48 7.15
N PHE A 353 -14.57 14.72 7.41
CA PHE A 353 -13.25 14.86 6.78
C PHE A 353 -12.47 13.56 6.83
N ALA A 354 -11.57 13.34 5.87
CA ALA A 354 -10.73 12.15 5.81
C ALA A 354 -9.81 12.02 7.04
N VAL A 355 -10.00 10.94 7.80
CA VAL A 355 -9.31 10.65 9.06
C VAL A 355 -7.94 10.04 8.79
N ARG A 356 -6.91 10.63 9.39
CA ARG A 356 -5.51 10.19 9.29
C ARG A 356 -5.03 9.44 10.53
N ASP A 357 -5.55 9.81 11.70
CA ASP A 357 -5.29 9.13 12.97
C ASP A 357 -6.44 9.37 13.96
N ALA A 358 -6.63 8.46 14.91
CA ALA A 358 -7.65 8.58 15.96
C ALA A 358 -7.14 8.06 17.31
N HIS A 359 -7.42 8.80 18.38
CA HIS A 359 -7.06 8.47 19.77
C HIS A 359 -8.32 8.47 20.64
N TYR A 360 -8.40 7.61 21.66
CA TYR A 360 -9.51 7.62 22.63
C TYR A 360 -8.96 7.40 24.04
N THR A 361 -9.39 8.26 24.97
CA THR A 361 -9.06 8.16 26.39
C THR A 361 -10.08 8.95 27.21
N ASN A 362 -10.37 8.50 28.44
CA ASN A 362 -11.25 9.16 29.41
C ASN A 362 -12.58 9.70 28.83
N GLY A 363 -13.23 8.90 27.98
CA GLY A 363 -14.55 9.24 27.39
C GLY A 363 -14.51 10.25 26.24
N LYS A 364 -13.32 10.62 25.75
CA LYS A 364 -13.12 11.56 24.64
C LYS A 364 -12.42 10.86 23.47
N LEU A 365 -12.98 11.04 22.27
CA LEU A 365 -12.40 10.64 20.99
C LEU A 365 -11.74 11.85 20.34
N TYR A 366 -10.48 11.71 19.92
CA TYR A 366 -9.70 12.73 19.23
C TYR A 366 -9.51 12.25 17.78
N VAL A 367 -10.11 12.94 16.83
CA VAL A 367 -10.06 12.60 15.40
C VAL A 367 -9.18 13.60 14.67
N VAL A 368 -8.19 13.10 13.91
CA VAL A 368 -7.14 13.90 13.29
C VAL A 368 -7.21 13.79 11.78
N GLY A 369 -7.47 14.90 11.09
CA GLY A 369 -7.45 15.00 9.63
C GLY A 369 -6.14 15.59 9.09
N GLY A 370 -6.14 15.98 7.81
CA GLY A 370 -5.01 16.72 7.23
C GLY A 370 -4.82 18.13 7.80
N LYS A 371 -5.93 18.77 8.21
CA LYS A 371 -6.01 20.15 8.69
C LYS A 371 -6.94 20.36 9.90
N ASN A 372 -7.62 19.31 10.36
CA ASN A 372 -8.60 19.40 11.44
C ASN A 372 -8.16 18.54 12.61
N LEU A 373 -8.30 19.05 13.82
CA LEU A 373 -8.39 18.25 15.04
C LEU A 373 -9.81 18.45 15.59
N GLU A 374 -10.51 17.35 15.84
CA GLU A 374 -11.83 17.39 16.48
C GLU A 374 -11.88 16.44 17.68
N ILE A 375 -12.41 16.95 18.79
CA ILE A 375 -12.65 16.17 19.99
C ILE A 375 -14.16 15.93 20.09
N PHE A 376 -14.56 14.67 20.04
CA PHE A 376 -15.92 14.22 20.32
C PHE A 376 -15.98 13.70 21.76
N GLN A 377 -16.99 14.12 22.50
CA GLN A 377 -17.32 13.64 23.83
C GLN A 377 -18.78 13.20 23.84
N ARG A 378 -19.11 12.08 24.50
CA ARG A 378 -20.50 11.72 24.74
C ARG A 378 -21.16 12.84 25.56
N ALA A 379 -22.26 13.41 25.08
CA ALA A 379 -23.07 14.28 25.93
C ALA A 379 -23.53 13.48 27.16
N PRO A 380 -23.60 14.10 28.35
CA PRO A 380 -24.17 13.43 29.50
C PRO A 380 -25.61 13.02 29.17
N ALA A 381 -25.97 11.77 29.47
CA ALA A 381 -27.34 11.30 29.33
C ALA A 381 -28.27 12.27 30.06
N SER A 382 -29.22 12.86 29.33
CA SER A 382 -29.97 14.00 29.83
C SER A 382 -30.95 13.53 30.90
N ASN A 383 -30.58 13.73 32.18
CA ASN A 383 -31.39 13.31 33.31
C ASN A 383 -32.79 13.96 33.21
N ASN A 384 -33.80 13.11 33.10
CA ASN A 384 -35.19 13.55 33.09
C ASN A 384 -35.64 13.88 34.51
N TYR A 385 -36.06 15.12 34.73
CA TYR A 385 -36.58 15.60 36.00
C TYR A 385 -38.09 15.86 35.91
N THR A 386 -38.78 15.67 37.03
CA THR A 386 -40.22 15.87 37.16
C THR A 386 -40.51 17.31 37.57
N LEU A 387 -41.10 18.08 36.66
CA LEU A 387 -41.55 19.44 36.84
C LEU A 387 -43.05 19.46 37.15
N THR A 388 -43.41 19.74 38.39
CA THR A 388 -44.81 19.83 38.86
C THR A 388 -45.35 21.25 38.67
N PHE A 389 -46.49 21.40 38.01
CA PHE A 389 -47.26 22.65 37.99
C PHE A 389 -48.58 22.49 38.73
N GLU A 390 -48.97 23.54 39.44
CA GLU A 390 -50.24 23.65 40.15
C GLU A 390 -50.89 24.99 39.76
N VAL A 391 -52.01 24.93 39.03
CA VAL A 391 -52.60 26.09 38.38
C VAL A 391 -53.95 26.42 39.00
N VAL A 392 -54.06 27.64 39.51
CA VAL A 392 -55.24 28.13 40.24
C VAL A 392 -55.75 29.44 39.64
N PRO A 393 -57.06 29.72 39.69
CA PRO A 393 -57.59 31.02 39.29
C PRO A 393 -57.41 32.06 40.40
N GLU A 394 -57.39 33.34 40.04
CA GLU A 394 -57.33 34.52 40.93
C GLU A 394 -58.32 34.49 42.13
N GLN A 395 -59.46 33.79 41.99
CA GLN A 395 -60.53 33.70 42.99
C GLN A 395 -60.52 32.40 43.82
N GLY A 396 -59.52 31.53 43.61
CA GLY A 396 -59.47 30.18 44.21
C GLY A 396 -60.33 29.14 43.47
N GLY A 397 -59.99 27.87 43.64
CA GLY A 397 -60.59 26.73 42.94
C GLY A 397 -59.63 26.02 41.98
N SER A 398 -60.17 25.24 41.04
CA SER A 398 -59.41 24.45 40.06
C SER A 398 -59.87 24.76 38.63
N ILE A 399 -58.97 24.62 37.66
CA ILE A 399 -59.22 24.87 36.23
C ILE A 399 -59.11 23.54 35.47
N GLY A 400 -60.19 23.15 34.76
CA GLY A 400 -60.31 21.84 34.12
C GLY A 400 -59.64 21.68 32.76
N ASN A 401 -59.54 22.75 31.97
CA ASN A 401 -58.93 22.72 30.63
C ASN A 401 -57.75 23.69 30.55
N LEU A 402 -56.55 23.19 30.85
CA LEU A 402 -55.27 23.88 30.72
C LEU A 402 -54.52 23.32 29.51
N THR A 403 -54.19 24.13 28.51
CA THR A 403 -53.32 23.72 27.40
C THR A 403 -51.91 24.22 27.67
N VAL A 404 -50.94 23.31 27.68
CA VAL A 404 -49.55 23.56 28.10
C VAL A 404 -48.62 23.47 26.91
N ILE A 405 -47.79 24.50 26.75
CA ILE A 405 -46.86 24.67 25.64
C ILE A 405 -45.45 24.81 26.24
N VAL A 406 -44.48 24.06 25.72
CA VAL A 406 -43.08 24.09 26.17
C VAL A 406 -42.19 24.46 24.99
N ASN A 407 -41.43 25.55 25.11
CA ASN A 407 -40.56 26.08 24.04
C ASN A 407 -41.26 26.24 22.67
N GLY A 408 -42.56 26.55 22.68
CA GLY A 408 -43.40 26.73 21.49
C GLY A 408 -44.15 25.49 21.00
N ALA A 409 -43.85 24.29 21.51
CA ALA A 409 -44.56 23.05 21.16
C ALA A 409 -45.66 22.72 22.19
N THR A 410 -46.88 22.43 21.72
CA THR A 410 -48.00 22.01 22.58
C THR A 410 -47.75 20.59 23.10
N VAL A 411 -47.68 20.43 24.43
CA VAL A 411 -47.41 19.15 25.09
C VAL A 411 -48.71 18.38 25.38
N GLY A 412 -49.80 19.08 25.66
CA GLY A 412 -51.10 18.46 25.89
C GLY A 412 -52.09 19.35 26.64
N SER A 413 -53.23 18.75 27.01
CA SER A 413 -54.26 19.34 27.86
C SER A 413 -54.30 18.65 29.23
N PHE A 414 -54.41 19.46 30.29
CA PHE A 414 -54.28 19.07 31.69
C PHE A 414 -55.34 19.77 32.56
N ALA A 415 -55.50 19.33 33.81
CA ALA A 415 -56.42 19.92 34.78
C ALA A 415 -55.74 20.15 36.14
N GLY A 416 -55.94 21.32 36.75
CA GLY A 416 -55.47 21.65 38.11
C GLY A 416 -53.96 21.50 38.33
N ARG A 417 -53.53 20.34 38.83
CA ARG A 417 -52.12 20.00 39.09
C ARG A 417 -51.66 18.91 38.12
N PHE A 418 -50.55 19.14 37.43
CA PHE A 418 -49.96 18.21 36.48
C PHE A 418 -48.44 18.13 36.61
N ASN A 419 -47.85 17.06 36.07
CA ASN A 419 -46.42 16.82 36.05
C ASN A 419 -45.95 16.76 34.59
N LEU A 420 -44.83 17.40 34.29
CA LEU A 420 -44.08 17.23 33.05
C LEU A 420 -42.76 16.51 33.38
N THR A 421 -42.41 15.47 32.62
CA THR A 421 -41.09 14.84 32.69
C THR A 421 -40.26 15.40 31.55
N LEU A 422 -39.23 16.18 31.87
CA LEU A 422 -38.40 16.89 30.89
C LEU A 422 -36.91 16.66 31.17
N PRO A 423 -36.04 16.65 30.14
CA PRO A 423 -34.59 16.66 30.31
C PRO A 423 -34.08 17.84 31.15
N SER A 424 -32.84 17.77 31.61
CA SER A 424 -32.17 18.91 32.23
C SER A 424 -31.95 20.05 31.22
N GLY A 425 -32.44 21.27 31.52
CA GLY A 425 -32.31 22.40 30.60
C GLY A 425 -33.19 23.60 30.91
N PHE A 426 -33.14 24.63 30.06
CA PHE A 426 -34.00 25.81 30.14
C PHE A 426 -35.27 25.66 29.30
N TYR A 427 -36.42 25.93 29.92
CA TYR A 427 -37.75 25.79 29.32
C TYR A 427 -38.61 27.02 29.58
N ASN A 428 -39.16 27.60 28.53
CA ASN A 428 -40.27 28.54 28.63
C ASN A 428 -41.58 27.73 28.57
N VAL A 429 -42.22 27.56 29.73
CA VAL A 429 -43.49 26.83 29.85
C VAL A 429 -44.64 27.82 29.84
N THR A 430 -45.36 27.90 28.72
CA THR A 430 -46.56 28.74 28.58
C THR A 430 -47.80 27.92 28.93
N ILE A 431 -48.50 28.35 29.98
CA ILE A 431 -49.78 27.77 30.41
C ILE A 431 -50.91 28.66 29.89
N THR A 432 -51.85 28.05 29.19
CA THR A 432 -53.02 28.72 28.60
C THR A 432 -54.31 28.04 29.06
N ALA A 433 -55.41 28.77 29.17
CA ALA A 433 -56.72 28.21 29.47
C ALA A 433 -57.83 29.06 28.82
N PRO A 434 -58.94 28.47 28.35
CA PRO A 434 -60.05 29.23 27.77
C PRO A 434 -60.57 30.32 28.73
N GLY A 435 -60.55 31.58 28.28
CA GLY A 435 -60.95 32.74 29.08
C GLY A 435 -59.89 33.27 30.07
N TYR A 436 -58.66 32.76 30.06
CA TYR A 436 -57.55 33.23 30.92
C TYR A 436 -56.34 33.72 30.11
N VAL A 437 -55.62 34.69 30.67
CA VAL A 437 -54.39 35.24 30.08
C VAL A 437 -53.29 34.18 30.13
N ALA A 438 -52.57 34.00 29.02
CA ALA A 438 -51.44 33.08 28.95
C ALA A 438 -50.30 33.53 29.88
N VAL A 439 -49.77 32.61 30.70
CA VAL A 439 -48.63 32.88 31.58
C VAL A 439 -47.45 32.00 31.15
N THR A 440 -46.32 32.63 30.83
CA THR A 440 -45.07 31.95 30.52
C THR A 440 -44.16 31.94 31.75
N VAL A 441 -43.82 30.75 32.23
CA VAL A 441 -42.86 30.54 33.32
C VAL A 441 -41.52 30.10 32.73
N PRO A 442 -40.44 30.89 32.88
CA PRO A 442 -39.09 30.43 32.56
C PRO A 442 -38.60 29.50 33.69
N VAL A 443 -38.23 28.27 33.33
CA VAL A 443 -37.77 27.22 34.24
C VAL A 443 -36.36 26.79 33.85
N ASN A 444 -35.43 26.84 34.79
CA ASN A 444 -34.12 26.18 34.67
C ASN A 444 -34.20 24.85 35.43
N LEU A 445 -34.37 23.74 34.69
CA LEU A 445 -34.64 22.43 35.26
C LEU A 445 -33.33 21.67 35.51
N THR A 446 -32.82 21.77 36.74
CA THR A 446 -31.62 21.06 37.22
C THR A 446 -31.93 19.95 38.23
N SER A 447 -33.17 19.89 38.72
CA SER A 447 -33.69 18.90 39.67
C SER A 447 -35.23 18.90 39.63
N ASN A 448 -35.89 17.98 40.36
CA ASN A 448 -37.35 17.96 40.46
C ASN A 448 -37.87 19.24 41.12
N ALA A 449 -38.79 19.96 40.47
CA ALA A 449 -39.26 21.27 40.88
C ALA A 449 -40.78 21.37 40.93
N ARG A 450 -41.33 22.32 41.71
CA ARG A 450 -42.77 22.62 41.78
C ARG A 450 -43.00 24.12 41.62
N TYR A 451 -43.94 24.49 40.75
CA TYR A 451 -44.37 25.86 40.52
C TYR A 451 -45.89 25.99 40.73
N THR A 452 -46.31 27.06 41.40
CA THR A 452 -47.72 27.44 41.52
C THR A 452 -47.97 28.64 40.62
N VAL A 453 -48.99 28.57 39.75
CA VAL A 453 -49.28 29.59 38.74
C VAL A 453 -50.72 30.09 38.92
N VAL A 454 -50.87 31.40 39.13
CA VAL A 454 -52.18 32.05 39.25
C VAL A 454 -52.59 32.60 37.88
N LEU A 455 -53.69 32.11 37.33
CA LEU A 455 -54.23 32.61 36.05
C LEU A 455 -55.27 33.71 36.29
N GLN A 456 -55.05 34.85 35.63
CA GLN A 456 -55.98 35.97 35.55
C GLN A 456 -56.93 35.79 34.35
N ARG A 457 -58.20 36.19 34.47
CA ARG A 457 -59.15 36.11 33.34
C ARG A 457 -58.83 37.16 32.28
N VAL A 458 -58.95 36.79 30.99
CA VAL A 458 -58.87 37.78 29.89
C VAL A 458 -60.02 38.77 30.04
N LYS A 459 -59.70 40.06 30.06
CA LYS A 459 -60.66 41.16 30.01
C LYS A 459 -60.57 41.79 28.62
N TYR A 460 -61.69 41.83 27.91
CA TYR A 460 -61.79 42.39 26.57
C TYR A 460 -62.39 43.80 26.62
N PRO A 461 -61.90 44.75 25.79
CA PRO A 461 -62.56 46.02 25.62
C PRO A 461 -63.84 45.82 24.81
N LEU A 462 -64.98 46.00 25.48
CA LEU A 462 -66.26 46.26 24.83
C LEU A 462 -66.25 47.73 24.42
N ILE A 463 -66.40 48.00 23.11
CA ILE A 463 -66.35 49.36 22.58
C ILE A 463 -67.57 49.61 21.70
N VAL A 464 -68.24 50.73 21.94
CA VAL A 464 -69.52 51.02 21.32
C VAL A 464 -69.43 52.30 20.52
N TYR A 465 -69.40 52.17 19.19
CA TYR A 465 -69.44 53.27 18.23
C TYR A 465 -70.80 53.28 17.56
N ALA A 466 -71.75 54.03 18.11
CA ALA A 466 -73.09 54.07 17.56
C ALA A 466 -73.22 55.25 16.58
N SER A 467 -73.20 54.95 15.28
CA SER A 467 -73.26 55.94 14.19
C SER A 467 -74.44 55.68 13.26
N SER A 468 -75.34 56.65 13.16
CA SER A 468 -76.46 56.62 12.19
C SER A 468 -76.03 57.13 10.81
N THR A 469 -76.72 56.70 9.76
CA THR A 469 -76.70 57.35 8.43
C THR A 469 -77.24 58.80 8.46
N THR A 470 -77.77 59.26 9.62
CA THR A 470 -78.27 60.62 9.87
C THR A 470 -77.49 61.44 10.90
N GLY A 471 -76.39 60.92 11.47
CA GLY A 471 -75.31 61.76 12.03
C GLY A 471 -75.45 62.42 13.43
N GLY A 472 -75.72 61.68 14.51
CA GLY A 472 -75.58 62.19 15.88
C GLY A 472 -75.30 61.11 16.95
N GLN A 473 -75.12 61.54 18.22
CA GLN A 473 -74.47 60.74 19.29
C GLN A 473 -75.45 60.02 20.25
N PRO A 474 -75.40 58.67 20.37
CA PRO A 474 -76.30 57.87 21.24
C PRO A 474 -75.79 57.60 22.66
N GLU A 475 -76.67 57.48 23.66
CA GLU A 475 -76.30 56.99 25.01
C GLU A 475 -76.06 55.45 25.00
N ILE A 476 -75.16 54.99 25.88
CA ILE A 476 -74.69 53.60 25.96
C ILE A 476 -74.61 53.15 27.43
N ILE A 477 -75.26 52.02 27.79
CA ILE A 477 -75.15 51.41 29.14
C ILE A 477 -74.88 49.89 29.02
N VAL A 478 -74.02 49.35 29.91
CA VAL A 478 -73.60 47.94 29.93
C VAL A 478 -73.96 47.26 31.25
N TYR A 479 -74.67 46.13 31.16
CA TYR A 479 -75.11 45.29 32.29
C TYR A 479 -74.62 43.84 32.18
N ARG A 480 -74.47 43.16 33.32
CA ARG A 480 -74.32 41.70 33.43
C ARG A 480 -75.26 41.16 34.50
N GLY A 481 -76.33 40.49 34.08
CA GLY A 481 -77.47 40.23 34.96
C GLY A 481 -78.03 41.56 35.49
N ASN A 482 -78.34 41.63 36.77
CA ASN A 482 -78.87 42.85 37.40
C ASN A 482 -77.79 43.88 37.79
N ALA A 483 -76.50 43.57 37.62
CA ALA A 483 -75.41 44.49 37.93
C ALA A 483 -75.09 45.40 36.73
N SER A 484 -75.14 46.72 36.94
CA SER A 484 -74.56 47.70 36.03
C SER A 484 -73.04 47.70 36.16
N LEU A 485 -72.33 47.84 35.03
CA LEU A 485 -70.86 47.74 35.00
C LEU A 485 -70.17 48.96 34.38
N ALA A 486 -70.80 49.61 33.38
CA ALA A 486 -70.29 50.85 32.79
C ALA A 486 -71.39 51.63 32.03
N ARG A 487 -71.14 52.92 31.78
CA ARG A 487 -72.04 53.87 31.11
C ARG A 487 -71.22 54.92 30.33
N GLY A 488 -71.69 55.34 29.16
CA GLY A 488 -71.04 56.33 28.29
C GLY A 488 -72.00 56.96 27.28
N ILE A 489 -71.52 57.94 26.50
CA ILE A 489 -72.33 58.76 25.58
C ILE A 489 -71.57 58.98 24.27
N GLY A 490 -72.16 58.62 23.14
CA GLY A 490 -71.57 58.59 21.79
C GLY A 490 -70.52 57.47 21.61
N TYR A 491 -69.69 57.31 22.65
CA TYR A 491 -68.64 56.33 22.82
C TYR A 491 -68.70 55.73 24.22
N LEU A 492 -68.32 54.45 24.34
CA LEU A 492 -67.99 53.81 25.61
C LEU A 492 -66.93 52.73 25.34
N GLU A 493 -65.92 52.65 26.20
CA GLU A 493 -64.93 51.57 26.24
C GLU A 493 -64.81 51.04 27.68
N VAL A 494 -64.93 49.72 27.86
CA VAL A 494 -64.80 49.07 29.19
C VAL A 494 -64.16 47.68 29.06
N LEU A 495 -63.19 47.38 29.94
CA LEU A 495 -62.50 46.08 30.01
C LEU A 495 -63.28 45.09 30.88
N LEU A 496 -63.98 44.14 30.26
CA LEU A 496 -64.82 43.15 30.95
C LEU A 496 -64.44 41.71 30.55
N PRO A 497 -64.53 40.71 31.45
CA PRO A 497 -64.20 39.33 31.13
C PRO A 497 -65.18 38.71 30.12
N GLU A 498 -64.81 37.61 29.47
CA GLU A 498 -65.70 36.92 28.52
C GLU A 498 -67.08 36.60 29.13
N GLY A 499 -68.14 36.85 28.35
CA GLY A 499 -69.52 36.47 28.69
C GLY A 499 -70.58 37.27 27.94
N ASN A 500 -71.84 37.05 28.29
CA ASN A 500 -72.96 37.82 27.75
C ASN A 500 -73.19 39.09 28.56
N TYR A 501 -73.31 40.20 27.85
CA TYR A 501 -73.61 41.53 28.38
C TYR A 501 -74.79 42.13 27.62
N THR A 502 -75.63 42.89 28.31
CA THR A 502 -76.68 43.68 27.66
C THR A 502 -76.14 45.08 27.42
N VAL A 503 -76.05 45.47 26.15
CA VAL A 503 -75.61 46.81 25.73
C VAL A 503 -76.80 47.54 25.16
N VAL A 504 -77.31 48.51 25.91
CA VAL A 504 -78.39 49.37 25.44
C VAL A 504 -77.75 50.54 24.69
N VAL A 505 -78.03 50.65 23.39
CA VAL A 505 -77.62 51.78 22.55
C VAL A 505 -78.87 52.56 22.19
N SER A 506 -78.98 53.80 22.68
CA SER A 506 -80.20 54.62 22.58
C SER A 506 -79.95 55.94 21.88
N TYR A 507 -80.52 56.11 20.67
CA TYR A 507 -80.50 57.37 19.94
C TYR A 507 -81.92 57.89 19.67
N GLY A 508 -82.33 58.90 20.45
CA GLY A 508 -83.74 59.31 20.49
C GLY A 508 -84.63 58.11 20.83
N ASN A 509 -85.70 57.91 20.06
CA ASN A 509 -86.61 56.78 20.23
C ASN A 509 -86.02 55.44 19.72
N PHE A 510 -84.88 55.44 19.03
CA PHE A 510 -84.25 54.20 18.53
C PHE A 510 -83.33 53.59 19.59
N THR A 511 -83.94 52.82 20.49
CA THR A 511 -83.27 51.98 21.48
C THR A 511 -82.90 50.62 20.87
N GLN A 512 -81.74 50.55 20.21
CA GLN A 512 -81.19 49.26 19.79
C GLN A 512 -80.50 48.56 20.97
N THR A 513 -81.31 47.94 21.84
CA THR A 513 -80.81 46.99 22.83
C THR A 513 -80.17 45.81 22.12
N ARG A 514 -78.86 45.68 22.26
CA ARG A 514 -78.06 44.61 21.68
C ARG A 514 -77.55 43.70 22.78
N ALA A 515 -77.97 42.44 22.76
CA ALA A 515 -77.25 41.40 23.49
C ALA A 515 -75.87 41.25 22.86
N VAL A 516 -74.81 41.51 23.62
CA VAL A 516 -73.42 41.42 23.17
C VAL A 516 -72.72 40.30 23.96
N SER A 517 -72.53 39.17 23.29
CA SER A 517 -71.56 38.15 23.73
C SER A 517 -70.15 38.70 23.51
N LEU A 518 -69.57 39.26 24.56
CA LEU A 518 -68.21 39.80 24.56
C LEU A 518 -67.22 38.63 24.58
N ARG A 519 -66.65 38.29 23.42
CA ARG A 519 -65.67 37.20 23.23
C ARG A 519 -64.31 37.68 22.68
N GLY A 520 -64.09 38.99 22.64
CA GLY A 520 -62.94 39.64 22.01
C GLY A 520 -63.08 41.17 22.10
N ARG A 521 -62.12 41.95 21.59
CA ARG A 521 -62.28 43.41 21.41
C ARG A 521 -63.50 43.65 20.52
N THR A 522 -64.62 43.99 21.14
CA THR A 522 -65.92 44.00 20.47
C THR A 522 -66.27 45.46 20.19
N GLU A 523 -65.73 45.95 19.08
CA GLU A 523 -66.18 47.20 18.46
C GLU A 523 -67.40 46.88 17.59
N ILE A 524 -68.58 47.41 17.90
CA ILE A 524 -69.75 47.11 17.05
C ILE A 524 -69.70 47.87 15.66
N ARG A 525 -68.94 47.29 14.64
CA ARG A 525 -68.62 47.52 13.10
C ARG A 525 -68.15 46.16 12.13
N ILE A 526 -67.17 45.82 11.02
CA ILE A 526 -66.72 44.47 10.01
C ILE A 526 -65.38 44.13 8.84
N MET A 527 -64.91 42.91 8.05
CA MET A 527 -63.80 42.53 6.77
C MET A 527 -63.29 41.01 5.89
N VAL A 528 -62.23 40.67 4.85
CA VAL A 528 -61.84 39.39 3.72
C VAL A 528 -60.35 38.60 3.03
N ASN A 529 -60.03 37.79 1.79
CA ASN A 529 -58.79 36.75 1.16
C ASN A 529 -58.29 36.24 -0.51
N SER A 530 -57.42 35.32 -1.37
CA SER A 530 -56.32 34.03 -1.73
C SER A 530 -55.37 33.57 -3.22
N THR A 531 -54.56 32.35 -3.68
CA THR A 531 -53.42 31.92 -4.93
C THR A 531 -52.89 30.42 -5.83
N TYR A 532 -51.63 30.01 -6.59
CA TYR A 532 -51.09 28.92 -7.85
C TYR A 532 -49.53 28.03 -8.16
N THR A 533 -48.68 27.16 -9.12
CA THR A 533 -48.17 26.33 -10.57
C THR A 533 -46.94 25.01 -10.79
N GLN A 534 -46.00 24.21 -11.73
CA GLN A 534 -45.10 23.77 -13.16
C GLN A 534 -44.20 22.22 -13.59
N GLN A 535 -43.19 21.48 -14.48
CA GLN A 535 -41.99 21.19 -15.73
C GLN A 535 -41.29 19.60 -16.35
N GLY A 536 -40.26 18.82 -17.23
CA GLY A 536 -38.90 18.50 -18.29
C GLY A 536 -38.30 16.94 -19.07
N LEU A 537 -37.21 16.17 -19.86
CA LEU A 537 -35.75 15.85 -20.78
C LEU A 537 -35.13 14.30 -21.60
N ASP A 538 -34.03 13.55 -22.40
CA ASP A 538 -32.60 13.28 -23.41
C ASP A 538 -31.77 11.77 -24.13
N ALA A 539 -30.65 11.45 -25.16
CA ALA A 539 -29.67 10.08 -25.76
C ALA A 539 -28.47 9.66 -27.14
N PRO A 540 -27.41 8.55 -27.44
CA PRO A 540 -26.18 8.09 -28.63
C PRO A 540 -25.18 6.61 -29.18
N GLY A 541 -24.15 6.25 -30.30
CA GLY A 541 -22.97 4.99 -30.77
C GLY A 541 -21.97 4.39 -32.24
N PRO A 542 -20.78 3.42 -32.50
CA PRO A 542 -19.63 2.89 -33.77
C PRO A 542 -18.57 1.42 -34.25
N ASN A 543 -17.53 1.06 -35.36
CA ASN A 543 -16.47 -0.28 -35.93
C ASN A 543 -15.08 -0.50 -37.17
N THR A 544 -14.05 -1.40 -37.94
CA THR A 544 -13.13 -2.86 -38.47
C THR A 544 -11.67 -3.21 -39.62
N PRO A 545 -10.81 -4.43 -40.09
CA PRO A 545 -9.32 -4.92 -40.95
C PRO A 545 -8.73 -6.27 -42.12
N LEU A 546 -7.56 -7.03 -42.85
CA LEU A 546 -5.90 -7.50 -43.39
C LEU A 546 -5.25 -8.63 -44.76
N GLU A 547 -4.08 -9.41 -45.45
CA GLU A 547 -2.44 -10.10 -45.79
C GLU A 547 -1.66 -10.97 -47.27
N GLY A 548 -0.47 -11.75 -47.96
CA GLY A 548 1.09 -12.62 -48.24
C GLY A 548 1.97 -13.34 -49.75
N ASN A 549 3.12 -14.17 -50.42
CA ASN A 549 4.60 -15.17 -50.68
C ASN A 549 5.56 -15.77 -52.20
N SER A 550 6.72 -16.60 -52.88
CA SER A 550 8.23 -17.59 -53.10
C SER A 550 9.27 -18.27 -54.53
N SER A 551 10.57 -19.11 -54.77
CA SER A 551 11.69 -19.68 -56.08
C SER A 551 13.07 -20.96 -56.42
N ILE A 552 14.05 -21.36 -57.58
CA ILE A 552 15.25 -22.66 -58.06
C ILE A 552 16.67 -22.97 -59.29
N THR A 553 17.73 -24.08 -59.63
CA THR A 553 19.09 -24.55 -60.76
C THR A 553 20.31 -25.96 -61.16
N ALA A 554 21.77 -26.18 -61.70
CA ALA A 554 22.96 -27.44 -62.24
C ALA A 554 24.84 -27.66 -62.53
N VAL A 555 26.02 -28.71 -62.39
CA VAL A 555 27.79 -28.76 -61.96
C VAL A 555 29.34 -29.54 -62.28
N VAL A 556 30.65 -29.24 -61.63
CA VAL A 556 32.08 -29.89 -61.07
C VAL A 556 33.16 -29.05 -60.06
N TYR A 557 34.30 -29.51 -59.37
CA TYR A 557 35.36 -28.71 -58.51
C TYR A 557 36.96 -28.95 -58.55
N GLY A 558 37.84 -27.92 -58.32
CA GLY A 558 39.34 -28.00 -58.14
C GLY A 558 40.12 -26.66 -57.85
N GLU A 559 41.45 -26.55 -58.06
CA GLU A 559 42.26 -25.28 -58.11
C GLU A 559 43.01 -25.13 -59.45
N GLU A 560 43.11 -23.93 -60.04
CA GLU A 560 43.83 -23.74 -61.32
C GLU A 560 45.36 -23.84 -61.24
N THR A 561 45.97 -23.59 -60.08
CA THR A 561 47.44 -23.74 -59.88
C THR A 561 47.87 -25.19 -59.75
N CYS A 562 46.99 -26.08 -59.29
CA CYS A 562 47.27 -27.49 -59.04
C CYS A 562 47.39 -28.29 -60.36
N PRO A 563 48.51 -29.01 -60.61
CA PRO A 563 48.69 -29.82 -61.82
C PRO A 563 47.58 -30.87 -61.99
N ASP A 564 47.29 -31.61 -60.92
CA ASP A 564 46.34 -32.73 -60.88
C ASP A 564 44.89 -32.30 -61.15
N CYS A 565 44.54 -31.08 -60.71
CA CYS A 565 43.25 -30.46 -60.98
C CYS A 565 43.10 -30.11 -62.47
N ARG A 566 44.14 -29.57 -63.11
CA ARG A 566 44.12 -29.25 -64.55
C ARG A 566 43.99 -30.52 -65.40
N GLN A 567 44.78 -31.56 -65.10
CA GLN A 567 44.71 -32.85 -65.78
C GLN A 567 43.30 -33.47 -65.68
N THR A 568 42.71 -33.47 -64.48
CA THR A 568 41.35 -34.01 -64.27
C THR A 568 40.27 -33.19 -64.99
N ARG A 569 40.40 -31.85 -65.02
CA ARG A 569 39.49 -30.96 -65.75
C ARG A 569 39.49 -31.24 -67.25
N GLU A 570 40.68 -31.44 -67.83
CA GLU A 570 40.84 -31.67 -69.27
C GLU A 570 40.26 -33.04 -69.70
N LEU A 571 40.41 -34.08 -68.88
CA LEU A 571 39.77 -35.38 -69.13
C LEU A 571 38.24 -35.29 -69.08
N LEU A 572 37.67 -34.71 -68.01
CA LEU A 572 36.21 -34.61 -67.83
C LEU A 572 35.51 -33.66 -68.82
N SER A 573 36.23 -32.67 -69.36
CA SER A 573 35.71 -31.74 -70.38
C SER A 573 35.17 -32.42 -71.64
N ARG A 574 35.52 -33.69 -71.85
CA ARG A 574 35.20 -34.47 -73.06
C ARG A 574 34.02 -35.45 -72.86
N ALA A 575 33.30 -35.41 -71.73
CA ALA A 575 32.52 -36.58 -71.28
C ALA A 575 31.15 -36.39 -70.57
N VAL A 576 30.58 -35.18 -70.37
CA VAL A 576 29.27 -35.00 -69.67
C VAL A 576 28.38 -33.86 -70.23
N ASP A 577 27.05 -33.96 -70.05
CA ASP A 577 26.02 -33.04 -70.58
C ASP A 577 26.20 -31.56 -70.18
N ARG A 578 26.44 -31.30 -68.89
CA ARG A 578 26.77 -29.96 -68.35
C ARG A 578 27.84 -30.11 -67.27
N LEU A 579 29.08 -29.86 -67.67
CA LEU A 579 30.21 -29.69 -66.75
C LEU A 579 30.25 -28.24 -66.23
N VAL A 580 30.63 -28.04 -64.97
CA VAL A 580 30.92 -26.69 -64.44
C VAL A 580 32.15 -26.75 -63.54
N PHE A 581 33.35 -26.49 -64.04
CA PHE A 581 34.52 -26.44 -63.17
C PHE A 581 34.46 -25.26 -62.18
N LYS A 582 34.72 -25.52 -60.89
CA LYS A 582 34.69 -24.53 -59.81
C LYS A 582 36.04 -24.46 -59.11
N ASP A 583 36.72 -23.32 -59.23
CA ASP A 583 37.98 -23.06 -58.53
C ASP A 583 37.75 -22.72 -57.05
N ILE A 584 38.31 -23.51 -56.12
CA ILE A 584 38.18 -23.31 -54.67
C ILE A 584 39.02 -22.13 -54.14
N SER A 585 39.83 -21.48 -54.98
CA SER A 585 40.36 -20.13 -54.71
C SER A 585 39.23 -19.10 -54.54
N ASN A 586 38.05 -19.38 -55.12
CA ASN A 586 36.83 -18.62 -54.87
C ASN A 586 36.15 -19.11 -53.59
N GLN A 587 35.97 -18.20 -52.62
CA GLN A 587 35.41 -18.52 -51.29
C GLN A 587 34.04 -19.22 -51.34
N THR A 588 33.18 -18.90 -52.31
CA THR A 588 31.86 -19.54 -52.44
C THR A 588 31.99 -21.02 -52.80
N PHE A 589 32.93 -21.36 -53.69
CA PHE A 589 33.17 -22.74 -54.11
C PHE A 589 34.00 -23.52 -53.08
N LEU A 590 34.87 -22.84 -52.32
CA LEU A 590 35.51 -23.41 -51.13
C LEU A 590 34.49 -23.81 -50.05
N ALA A 591 33.47 -22.97 -49.83
CA ALA A 591 32.40 -23.27 -48.87
C ALA A 591 31.55 -24.48 -49.33
N GLU A 592 31.18 -24.55 -50.61
CA GLU A 592 30.52 -25.73 -51.21
C GLU A 592 31.37 -26.99 -51.02
N TYR A 593 32.65 -26.96 -51.44
CA TYR A 593 33.61 -28.06 -51.35
C TYR A 593 33.73 -28.62 -49.93
N ASN A 594 33.88 -27.75 -48.93
CA ASN A 594 34.01 -28.19 -47.53
C ASN A 594 32.71 -28.80 -46.97
N TYR A 595 31.54 -28.28 -47.36
CA TYR A 595 30.23 -28.84 -46.96
C TYR A 595 29.97 -30.20 -47.62
N LEU A 596 30.28 -30.33 -48.92
CA LEU A 596 30.18 -31.58 -49.67
C LEU A 596 31.06 -32.68 -49.05
N TYR A 597 32.27 -32.34 -48.61
CA TYR A 597 33.13 -33.26 -47.84
C TYR A 597 32.49 -33.71 -46.51
N GLN A 598 31.87 -32.80 -45.75
CA GLN A 598 31.19 -33.17 -44.51
C GLN A 598 29.96 -34.07 -44.73
N LEU A 599 29.23 -33.87 -45.84
CA LEU A 599 27.99 -34.59 -46.16
C LEU A 599 28.23 -35.99 -46.76
N ALA A 600 29.24 -36.14 -47.62
CA ALA A 600 29.47 -37.38 -48.40
C ALA A 600 30.77 -38.12 -48.06
N LEU A 601 31.78 -37.45 -47.50
CA LEU A 601 33.16 -37.94 -47.45
C LEU A 601 33.84 -37.75 -46.07
N ARG A 602 33.05 -37.69 -44.98
CA ARG A 602 33.51 -37.29 -43.63
C ARG A 602 34.69 -38.12 -43.08
N GLU A 603 34.87 -39.34 -43.55
CA GLU A 603 35.92 -40.28 -43.13
C GLU A 603 37.22 -40.15 -43.96
N PHE A 604 37.22 -39.38 -45.05
CA PHE A 604 38.35 -39.25 -45.98
C PHE A 604 39.08 -37.91 -45.80
N PRO A 605 40.41 -37.84 -46.04
CA PRO A 605 41.14 -36.58 -46.04
C PRO A 605 40.67 -35.67 -47.17
N ARG A 606 40.73 -34.35 -46.94
CA ARG A 606 40.37 -33.35 -47.97
C ARG A 606 41.48 -33.24 -48.99
N VAL A 607 41.23 -33.75 -50.19
CA VAL A 607 42.14 -33.73 -51.35
C VAL A 607 41.42 -33.09 -52.54
N VAL A 608 42.15 -32.28 -53.30
CA VAL A 608 41.71 -31.72 -54.60
C VAL A 608 42.34 -32.49 -55.76
N PRO A 609 41.67 -32.64 -56.92
CA PRO A 609 40.30 -32.20 -57.21
C PRO A 609 39.21 -33.05 -56.53
N LEU A 610 37.97 -32.53 -56.53
CA LEU A 610 36.76 -33.24 -56.10
C LEU A 610 35.72 -33.19 -57.24
N THR A 611 35.25 -34.35 -57.69
CA THR A 611 34.28 -34.44 -58.80
C THR A 611 32.95 -35.02 -58.34
N LEU A 612 31.85 -34.50 -58.90
CA LEU A 612 30.47 -34.96 -58.71
C LEU A 612 29.79 -35.10 -60.09
N VAL A 613 28.83 -36.03 -60.23
CA VAL A 613 28.13 -36.31 -61.51
C VAL A 613 26.64 -36.54 -61.27
N PHE A 614 25.73 -35.95 -62.06
CA PHE A 614 24.27 -36.00 -61.81
C PHE A 614 23.42 -36.24 -63.08
N LYS A 615 22.20 -36.77 -62.88
CA LYS A 615 21.17 -36.96 -63.92
C LYS A 615 19.76 -36.70 -63.35
N GLY A 616 19.30 -35.45 -63.48
CA GLY A 616 18.15 -34.91 -62.73
C GLY A 616 18.61 -34.35 -61.38
N GLU A 617 17.74 -34.25 -60.38
CA GLU A 617 18.15 -34.04 -58.98
C GLU A 617 18.73 -35.34 -58.37
N ARG A 618 19.64 -36.01 -59.09
CA ARG A 618 20.19 -37.33 -58.72
C ARG A 618 21.68 -37.48 -59.04
N LEU A 619 22.51 -37.48 -57.99
CA LEU A 619 23.92 -37.85 -57.99
C LEU A 619 24.18 -39.32 -58.41
N LEU A 620 25.26 -39.55 -59.14
CA LEU A 620 25.72 -40.85 -59.66
C LEU A 620 27.07 -41.27 -59.07
N ALA A 621 28.05 -40.35 -59.00
CA ALA A 621 29.40 -40.63 -58.51
C ALA A 621 30.05 -39.42 -57.82
N VAL A 622 31.03 -39.72 -56.95
CA VAL A 622 31.91 -38.80 -56.22
C VAL A 622 33.36 -39.31 -56.34
N VAL A 623 34.33 -38.45 -56.65
CA VAL A 623 35.73 -38.86 -56.86
C VAL A 623 36.68 -37.89 -56.16
N VAL A 624 37.66 -38.44 -55.44
CA VAL A 624 38.63 -37.71 -54.60
C VAL A 624 40.04 -37.87 -55.15
N GLY A 625 40.70 -36.76 -55.50
CA GLY A 625 42.03 -36.75 -56.10
C GLY A 625 42.04 -37.06 -57.60
N PRO A 626 43.21 -36.95 -58.26
CA PRO A 626 43.35 -37.33 -59.66
C PRO A 626 43.12 -38.83 -59.87
N GLN A 627 42.66 -39.19 -61.07
CA GLN A 627 42.56 -40.57 -61.54
C GLN A 627 43.05 -40.61 -63.00
N ASP A 628 43.54 -41.76 -63.44
CA ASP A 628 44.02 -41.95 -64.82
C ASP A 628 42.85 -42.05 -65.83
N GLU A 629 43.17 -41.90 -67.12
CA GLU A 629 42.17 -41.87 -68.19
C GLU A 629 41.37 -43.18 -68.29
N ALA A 630 42.00 -44.33 -68.01
CA ALA A 630 41.31 -45.63 -67.99
C ALA A 630 40.30 -45.74 -66.84
N SER A 631 40.60 -45.17 -65.68
CA SER A 631 39.66 -45.14 -64.55
C SER A 631 38.46 -44.23 -64.80
N TRP A 632 38.65 -43.05 -65.41
CA TRP A 632 37.54 -42.12 -65.68
C TRP A 632 36.47 -42.68 -66.62
N ILE A 633 36.88 -43.37 -67.69
CA ILE A 633 35.97 -44.05 -68.64
C ILE A 633 35.10 -45.09 -67.91
N LYS A 634 35.65 -45.77 -66.90
CA LYS A 634 34.99 -46.77 -66.07
C LYS A 634 34.07 -46.15 -64.98
N ILE A 635 34.19 -44.86 -64.67
CA ILE A 635 33.32 -44.15 -63.70
C ILE A 635 32.04 -43.64 -64.39
N LEU A 636 32.18 -42.94 -65.52
CA LEU A 636 31.04 -42.28 -66.18
C LEU A 636 30.09 -43.25 -66.91
N SER A 637 30.54 -44.47 -67.19
CA SER A 637 29.73 -45.55 -67.77
C SER A 637 28.83 -46.28 -66.76
N LEU A 638 28.93 -45.97 -65.46
CA LEU A 638 28.14 -46.61 -64.41
C LEU A 638 26.79 -45.88 -64.18
N ASN A 639 25.70 -46.65 -64.22
CA ASN A 639 24.36 -46.19 -63.83
C ASN A 639 23.84 -47.00 -62.63
N PRO A 640 24.37 -46.78 -61.41
CA PRO A 640 24.01 -47.55 -60.23
C PRO A 640 22.56 -47.28 -59.78
N ALA A 641 21.77 -48.35 -59.71
CA ALA A 641 20.41 -48.34 -59.20
C ALA A 641 20.39 -48.25 -57.65
N ASN A 642 20.62 -47.04 -57.13
CA ASN A 642 20.46 -46.60 -55.72
C ASN A 642 21.67 -46.75 -54.79
N ALA A 643 22.87 -46.77 -55.39
CA ALA A 643 24.11 -46.39 -54.71
C ALA A 643 24.79 -45.25 -55.47
N THR A 644 25.67 -44.53 -54.82
CA THR A 644 26.62 -43.57 -55.41
C THR A 644 28.02 -44.19 -55.31
N LEU A 645 28.81 -44.13 -56.37
CA LEU A 645 30.20 -44.57 -56.31
C LEU A 645 31.05 -43.48 -55.63
N ILE A 646 31.93 -43.87 -54.70
CA ILE A 646 33.04 -43.07 -54.17
C ILE A 646 34.35 -43.69 -54.66
N VAL A 647 35.27 -42.89 -55.19
CA VAL A 647 36.65 -43.31 -55.51
C VAL A 647 37.65 -42.49 -54.68
N THR A 648 38.63 -43.15 -54.06
CA THR A 648 39.58 -42.54 -53.12
C THR A 648 40.90 -42.13 -53.81
N TYR A 649 41.67 -41.25 -53.14
CA TYR A 649 42.99 -40.80 -53.61
C TYR A 649 44.06 -41.91 -53.64
N GLN A 650 43.77 -43.09 -53.09
CA GLN A 650 44.63 -44.29 -53.17
C GLN A 650 44.18 -45.27 -54.26
N GLY A 651 43.14 -44.92 -55.05
CA GLY A 651 42.61 -45.74 -56.14
C GLY A 651 41.59 -46.80 -55.71
N GLU A 652 41.08 -46.76 -54.47
CA GLU A 652 40.04 -47.69 -54.00
C GLU A 652 38.62 -47.25 -54.40
N TRP A 653 37.75 -48.23 -54.66
CA TRP A 653 36.38 -48.01 -55.17
C TRP A 653 35.36 -48.49 -54.13
N VAL A 654 34.53 -47.58 -53.61
CA VAL A 654 33.59 -47.83 -52.50
C VAL A 654 32.20 -47.33 -52.87
N TYR A 655 31.19 -48.20 -52.89
CA TYR A 655 29.79 -47.80 -53.11
C TYR A 655 29.13 -47.39 -51.78
N ARG A 656 28.48 -46.21 -51.73
CA ARG A 656 27.65 -45.76 -50.60
C ARG A 656 26.38 -45.07 -51.10
N THR A 657 25.27 -45.20 -50.38
CA THR A 657 24.03 -44.47 -50.71
C THR A 657 24.11 -43.03 -50.19
N ILE A 658 24.18 -42.04 -51.09
CA ILE A 658 24.26 -40.60 -50.76
C ILE A 658 22.96 -39.89 -51.17
N ASN A 659 22.50 -38.92 -50.37
CA ASN A 659 21.32 -38.11 -50.73
C ASN A 659 21.59 -37.33 -52.01
N SER A 660 20.94 -37.80 -53.08
CA SER A 660 21.28 -37.47 -54.45
C SER A 660 20.70 -36.12 -54.92
N THR A 661 19.69 -35.61 -54.22
CA THR A 661 18.94 -34.37 -54.52
C THR A 661 19.57 -33.15 -53.88
N GLU A 662 19.97 -33.25 -52.60
CA GLU A 662 20.57 -32.10 -51.90
C GLU A 662 21.98 -31.80 -52.42
N VAL A 663 22.77 -32.85 -52.69
CA VAL A 663 24.09 -32.71 -53.32
C VAL A 663 23.99 -32.15 -54.73
N TYR A 664 22.89 -32.43 -55.46
CA TYR A 664 22.58 -31.75 -56.71
C TYR A 664 22.35 -30.27 -56.42
N ARG A 665 21.32 -29.92 -55.64
CA ARG A 665 20.92 -28.54 -55.36
C ARG A 665 22.10 -27.64 -54.94
N ILE A 666 22.84 -28.04 -53.89
CA ILE A 666 23.96 -27.27 -53.30
C ILE A 666 24.96 -26.90 -54.35
N ALA A 667 25.38 -27.92 -55.10
CA ALA A 667 26.41 -27.72 -56.06
C ALA A 667 25.95 -26.58 -57.00
N LEU A 668 24.62 -26.32 -57.24
CA LEU A 668 24.21 -26.05 -58.60
C LEU A 668 23.11 -25.23 -59.21
N GLN A 669 22.04 -25.12 -58.48
CA GLN A 669 21.43 -23.82 -58.29
C GLN A 669 22.50 -22.71 -58.11
N GLY A 670 23.77 -23.06 -57.80
CA GLY A 670 24.70 -22.23 -57.10
C GLY A 670 24.16 -22.05 -55.70
N ALA A 671 23.51 -23.08 -55.11
CA ALA A 671 22.72 -22.91 -53.89
C ALA A 671 23.56 -22.84 -52.61
N LEU A 672 24.82 -22.42 -52.73
CA LEU A 672 25.32 -21.36 -51.86
C LEU A 672 25.00 -19.96 -52.42
N SER A 673 23.71 -19.70 -52.67
CA SER A 673 23.09 -18.51 -52.11
C SER A 673 23.44 -18.54 -50.62
N PRO A 674 24.26 -17.60 -50.11
CA PRO A 674 25.18 -17.87 -49.00
C PRO A 674 24.52 -18.42 -47.71
N SER A 675 24.45 -19.75 -47.60
CA SER A 675 24.07 -20.53 -46.42
C SER A 675 24.76 -21.91 -46.46
N PRO A 676 26.02 -22.04 -45.98
CA PRO A 676 26.76 -21.06 -45.17
C PRO A 676 26.95 -19.71 -45.83
N THR A 677 26.61 -18.69 -45.06
CA THR A 677 27.03 -17.30 -45.24
C THR A 677 28.53 -17.22 -44.87
N PRO A 678 28.88 -16.96 -43.62
CA PRO A 678 29.11 -18.04 -42.67
C PRO A 678 27.76 -18.66 -42.31
N THR A 679 27.62 -19.99 -42.13
CA THR A 679 26.59 -20.44 -41.17
C THR A 679 27.08 -19.87 -39.86
N THR A 680 26.66 -18.63 -39.59
CA THR A 680 27.16 -17.79 -38.51
C THR A 680 27.11 -18.68 -37.31
N LYS A 681 28.19 -18.91 -36.56
CA LYS A 681 28.11 -19.92 -35.49
C LYS A 681 26.97 -19.60 -34.54
N ALA A 682 26.51 -18.34 -34.48
CA ALA A 682 25.13 -17.93 -34.16
C ALA A 682 23.97 -18.92 -34.47
N SER A 683 23.90 -19.70 -35.55
CA SER A 683 22.81 -20.68 -35.76
C SER A 683 22.88 -21.85 -34.78
N GLU A 684 24.09 -22.18 -34.32
CA GLU A 684 24.38 -23.23 -33.34
C GLU A 684 24.51 -22.63 -31.92
N LEU A 685 25.03 -21.39 -31.83
CA LEU A 685 25.21 -20.62 -30.61
C LEU A 685 23.91 -19.97 -30.16
N LEU A 686 22.96 -19.58 -31.03
CA LEU A 686 21.70 -18.91 -30.68
C LEU A 686 20.91 -19.67 -29.60
N PRO A 687 20.62 -20.98 -29.71
CA PRO A 687 19.97 -21.70 -28.62
C PRO A 687 20.78 -21.66 -27.31
N THR A 688 22.11 -21.67 -27.39
CA THR A 688 23.00 -21.59 -26.21
C THR A 688 23.02 -20.18 -25.60
N ILE A 689 23.13 -19.14 -26.42
CA ILE A 689 23.13 -17.72 -26.04
C ILE A 689 21.76 -17.32 -25.50
N LEU A 690 20.66 -17.81 -26.09
CA LEU A 690 19.31 -17.65 -25.54
C LEU A 690 19.14 -18.39 -24.21
N ALA A 691 19.68 -19.61 -24.06
CA ALA A 691 19.61 -20.34 -22.79
C ALA A 691 20.42 -19.64 -21.67
N LEU A 692 21.62 -19.14 -21.98
CA LEU A 692 22.45 -18.37 -21.05
C LEU A 692 21.78 -17.03 -20.69
N ALA A 693 21.27 -16.29 -21.67
CA ALA A 693 20.55 -15.04 -21.44
C ALA A 693 19.24 -15.24 -20.65
N ALA A 694 18.51 -16.33 -20.93
CA ALA A 694 17.30 -16.68 -20.18
C ALA A 694 17.63 -17.04 -18.73
N ALA A 695 18.66 -17.85 -18.48
CA ALA A 695 19.11 -18.18 -17.13
C ALA A 695 19.54 -16.93 -16.33
N ASP A 696 20.29 -16.02 -16.97
CA ASP A 696 20.72 -14.75 -16.38
C ASP A 696 19.55 -13.76 -16.17
N SER A 697 18.52 -13.81 -17.03
CA SER A 697 17.31 -12.99 -16.89
C SER A 697 16.46 -13.37 -15.68
N ILE A 698 16.57 -14.60 -15.17
CA ILE A 698 15.82 -15.10 -13.99
C ILE A 698 16.63 -14.82 -12.70
N ASN A 699 17.21 -13.63 -12.61
CA ASN A 699 18.00 -13.20 -11.46
C ASN A 699 17.10 -12.55 -10.39
N PRO A 700 16.97 -13.10 -9.17
CA PRO A 700 16.08 -12.53 -8.14
C PRO A 700 16.51 -11.13 -7.68
N CYS A 701 17.79 -10.78 -7.81
CA CYS A 701 18.31 -9.48 -7.37
C CYS A 701 17.91 -8.34 -8.33
N THR A 702 17.92 -8.54 -9.65
CA THR A 702 17.39 -7.55 -10.60
C THR A 702 15.90 -7.32 -10.36
N PHE A 703 15.12 -8.39 -10.23
CA PHE A 703 13.68 -8.33 -10.02
C PHE A 703 13.31 -7.55 -8.76
N MET A 704 13.87 -7.90 -7.61
CA MET A 704 13.48 -7.29 -6.33
C MET A 704 13.84 -5.80 -6.29
N VAL A 705 15.04 -5.41 -6.73
CA VAL A 705 15.47 -4.00 -6.72
C VAL A 705 14.66 -3.17 -7.70
N PHE A 706 14.38 -3.71 -8.90
CA PHE A 706 13.55 -3.02 -9.89
C PHE A 706 12.10 -2.89 -9.43
N ALA A 707 11.47 -3.97 -8.97
CA ALA A 707 10.09 -3.96 -8.49
C ALA A 707 9.93 -3.00 -7.30
N ALA A 708 10.84 -3.04 -6.31
CA ALA A 708 10.80 -2.12 -5.18
C ALA A 708 10.94 -0.65 -5.60
N LEU A 709 11.81 -0.35 -6.58
CA LEU A 709 11.91 0.99 -7.16
C LEU A 709 10.60 1.40 -7.83
N VAL A 710 10.05 0.59 -8.73
CA VAL A 710 8.83 0.93 -9.49
C VAL A 710 7.62 1.07 -8.57
N MET A 711 7.45 0.19 -7.58
CA MET A 711 6.39 0.28 -6.56
C MET A 711 6.49 1.59 -5.75
N ALA A 712 7.69 1.93 -5.28
CA ALA A 712 7.90 3.15 -4.51
C ALA A 712 7.71 4.42 -5.36
N VAL A 713 8.17 4.45 -6.62
CA VAL A 713 7.89 5.59 -7.53
C VAL A 713 6.40 5.66 -7.86
N LEU A 714 5.71 4.54 -8.03
CA LEU A 714 4.27 4.51 -8.30
C LEU A 714 3.46 5.10 -7.14
N GLY A 715 3.78 4.71 -5.90
CA GLY A 715 3.12 5.21 -4.70
C GLY A 715 3.46 6.66 -4.32
N ILE A 716 4.72 7.07 -4.46
CA ILE A 716 5.18 8.43 -4.06
C ILE A 716 4.98 9.47 -5.17
N SER A 717 5.13 9.07 -6.43
CA SER A 717 5.31 9.97 -7.58
C SER A 717 4.31 9.74 -8.72
N GLY A 718 3.51 8.68 -8.67
CA GLY A 718 2.46 8.38 -9.64
C GLY A 718 2.95 7.76 -10.96
N ARG A 719 2.00 7.15 -11.67
CA ARG A 719 2.22 6.25 -12.82
C ARG A 719 3.08 6.86 -13.94
N ARG A 720 2.91 8.13 -14.31
CA ARG A 720 3.76 8.78 -15.34
C ARG A 720 5.24 8.81 -14.96
N LYS A 721 5.56 9.15 -13.69
CA LYS A 721 6.94 9.18 -13.19
C LYS A 721 7.50 7.77 -13.00
N ALA A 722 6.66 6.80 -12.61
CA ALA A 722 7.04 5.38 -12.52
C ALA A 722 7.50 4.83 -13.88
N VAL A 723 6.80 5.17 -14.98
CA VAL A 723 7.22 4.79 -16.35
C VAL A 723 8.56 5.42 -16.72
N SER A 724 8.74 6.74 -16.53
CA SER A 724 10.01 7.39 -16.87
C SER A 724 11.20 6.87 -16.04
N ALA A 725 10.98 6.53 -14.76
CA ALA A 725 11.99 5.89 -13.92
C ALA A 725 12.28 4.44 -14.37
N SER A 726 11.25 3.68 -14.75
CA SER A 726 11.37 2.31 -15.25
C SER A 726 12.24 2.26 -16.51
N VAL A 727 11.92 3.09 -17.50
CA VAL A 727 12.65 3.17 -18.78
C VAL A 727 14.10 3.59 -18.57
N ALA A 728 14.36 4.57 -17.69
CA ALA A 728 15.72 5.03 -17.39
C ALA A 728 16.56 4.00 -16.61
N PHE A 729 15.95 3.23 -15.70
CA PHE A 729 16.64 2.15 -15.00
C PHE A 729 16.97 1.00 -15.96
N ILE A 730 16.01 0.56 -16.78
CA ILE A 730 16.20 -0.50 -17.76
C ILE A 730 17.26 -0.11 -18.81
N SER A 731 17.23 1.13 -19.31
CA SER A 731 18.24 1.58 -20.28
C SER A 731 19.64 1.68 -19.66
N ALA A 732 19.77 2.08 -18.40
CA ALA A 732 21.05 2.04 -17.69
C ALA A 732 21.59 0.61 -17.57
N VAL A 733 20.75 -0.35 -17.15
CA VAL A 733 21.15 -1.77 -17.05
C VAL A 733 21.58 -2.32 -18.41
N TYR A 734 20.80 -2.07 -19.46
CA TYR A 734 21.12 -2.51 -20.83
C TYR A 734 22.45 -1.92 -21.33
N VAL A 735 22.68 -0.61 -21.15
CA VAL A 735 23.90 0.06 -21.60
C VAL A 735 25.12 -0.37 -20.79
N CYS A 736 25.02 -0.48 -19.46
CA CYS A 736 26.12 -0.91 -18.61
C CYS A 736 26.54 -2.36 -18.91
N TYR A 737 25.58 -3.27 -19.10
CA TYR A 737 25.89 -4.64 -19.53
C TYR A 737 26.49 -4.65 -20.95
N LEU A 738 25.89 -3.96 -21.93
CA LEU A 738 26.42 -3.92 -23.30
C LEU A 738 27.87 -3.43 -23.36
N LEU A 739 28.22 -2.38 -22.62
CA LEU A 739 29.60 -1.87 -22.52
C LEU A 739 30.54 -2.88 -21.83
N LEU A 740 30.09 -3.52 -20.75
CA LEU A 740 30.84 -4.60 -20.07
C LEU A 740 31.12 -5.76 -21.03
N GLY A 741 30.12 -6.19 -21.80
CA GLY A 741 30.23 -7.29 -22.75
C GLY A 741 31.20 -7.00 -23.90
N LEU A 742 31.18 -5.78 -24.45
CA LEU A 742 32.17 -5.34 -25.44
C LEU A 742 33.59 -5.31 -24.88
N GLY A 743 33.75 -4.90 -23.62
CA GLY A 743 35.03 -4.97 -22.90
C GLY A 743 35.50 -6.43 -22.70
N LEU A 744 34.61 -7.31 -22.25
CA LEU A 744 34.89 -8.74 -22.04
C LEU A 744 35.28 -9.44 -23.34
N ILE A 745 34.51 -9.30 -24.42
CA ILE A 745 34.81 -9.91 -25.73
C ILE A 745 36.22 -9.51 -26.19
N ARG A 746 36.55 -8.21 -26.12
CA ARG A 746 37.87 -7.70 -26.51
C ARG A 746 38.98 -8.21 -25.59
N PHE A 747 38.75 -8.32 -24.29
CA PHE A 747 39.71 -8.85 -23.32
C PHE A 747 39.98 -10.36 -23.51
N MET A 748 38.93 -11.15 -23.73
CA MET A 748 39.04 -12.60 -23.96
C MET A 748 39.78 -12.92 -25.27
N SER A 749 39.63 -12.09 -26.30
CA SER A 749 40.32 -12.27 -27.60
C SER A 749 41.85 -12.15 -27.54
N LEU A 750 42.43 -11.64 -26.44
CA LEU A 750 43.87 -11.38 -26.32
C LEU A 750 44.69 -12.59 -25.81
N PHE A 751 44.07 -13.58 -25.15
CA PHE A 751 44.82 -14.59 -24.38
C PHE A 751 44.18 -15.98 -24.39
N SER A 752 44.73 -16.93 -25.16
CA SER A 752 44.21 -18.31 -25.23
C SER A 752 44.22 -19.08 -23.90
N TRP A 753 45.07 -18.70 -22.93
CA TRP A 753 45.12 -19.32 -21.61
C TRP A 753 43.93 -18.93 -20.70
N LEU A 754 43.24 -17.81 -21.00
CA LEU A 754 42.09 -17.36 -20.22
C LEU A 754 40.94 -18.37 -20.23
N LYS A 755 40.86 -19.33 -21.17
CA LYS A 755 39.81 -20.36 -21.16
C LYS A 755 39.80 -21.19 -19.87
N TYR A 756 40.99 -21.57 -19.37
CA TYR A 756 41.12 -22.32 -18.12
C TYR A 756 40.85 -21.43 -16.90
N PHE A 757 41.29 -20.17 -16.94
CA PHE A 757 41.01 -19.20 -15.88
C PHE A 757 39.50 -18.93 -15.76
N VAL A 758 38.81 -18.69 -16.88
CA VAL A 758 37.35 -18.53 -16.95
C VAL A 758 36.64 -19.77 -16.43
N ALA A 759 37.01 -20.98 -16.89
CA ALA A 759 36.38 -22.20 -16.39
C ALA A 759 36.56 -22.39 -14.87
N VAL A 760 37.77 -22.17 -14.34
CA VAL A 760 38.04 -22.22 -12.89
C VAL A 760 37.23 -21.16 -12.13
N VAL A 761 37.15 -19.93 -12.63
CA VAL A 761 36.33 -18.86 -12.02
C VAL A 761 34.84 -19.19 -12.07
N THR A 762 34.34 -19.77 -13.17
CA THR A 762 32.93 -20.17 -13.31
C THR A 762 32.59 -21.32 -12.36
N VAL A 763 33.44 -22.34 -12.23
CA VAL A 763 33.26 -23.44 -11.25
C VAL A 763 33.38 -22.91 -9.82
N ALA A 764 34.33 -22.02 -9.52
CA ALA A 764 34.49 -21.43 -8.20
C ALA A 764 33.29 -20.54 -7.81
N ALA A 765 32.74 -19.76 -8.73
CA ALA A 765 31.53 -18.97 -8.53
C ALA A 765 30.29 -19.85 -8.33
N GLY A 766 30.14 -20.91 -9.13
CA GLY A 766 29.07 -21.90 -8.97
C GLY A 766 29.15 -22.65 -7.64
N ALA A 767 30.35 -23.08 -7.25
CA ALA A 767 30.61 -23.68 -5.95
C ALA A 767 30.32 -22.69 -4.80
N TYR A 768 30.75 -21.43 -4.91
CA TYR A 768 30.43 -20.38 -3.94
C TYR A 768 28.93 -20.14 -3.80
N ALA A 769 28.17 -20.15 -4.91
CA ALA A 769 26.71 -20.04 -4.89
C ALA A 769 26.03 -21.23 -4.20
N VAL A 770 26.46 -22.47 -4.50
CA VAL A 770 25.97 -23.67 -3.78
C VAL A 770 26.34 -23.61 -2.29
N VAL A 771 27.56 -23.23 -1.96
CA VAL A 771 28.08 -23.14 -0.58
C VAL A 771 27.38 -22.02 0.22
N GLN A 772 27.11 -20.87 -0.39
CA GLN A 772 26.29 -19.83 0.23
C GLN A 772 24.85 -20.30 0.41
N SER A 773 24.27 -21.02 -0.56
CA SER A 773 22.94 -21.60 -0.43
C SER A 773 22.89 -22.60 0.74
N THR A 774 23.88 -23.49 0.89
CA THR A 774 23.87 -24.51 1.96
C THR A 774 24.24 -23.96 3.34
N PHE A 775 25.17 -23.00 3.44
CA PHE A 775 25.44 -22.33 4.72
C PHE A 775 24.30 -21.39 5.14
N THR A 776 23.67 -20.65 4.21
CA THR A 776 22.49 -19.83 4.55
C THR A 776 21.31 -20.70 4.99
N TRP A 777 21.18 -21.92 4.45
CA TRP A 777 20.26 -22.96 4.94
C TRP A 777 20.58 -23.46 6.38
N GLN A 778 21.84 -23.38 6.83
CA GLN A 778 22.24 -23.71 8.21
C GLN A 778 22.26 -22.52 9.17
N GLU A 779 22.40 -21.29 8.65
CA GLU A 779 22.50 -20.05 9.45
C GLU A 779 21.15 -19.44 9.86
N GLY A 780 20.07 -19.74 9.12
CA GLY A 780 18.70 -19.49 9.57
C GLY A 780 18.35 -20.37 10.77
N CYS A 781 17.58 -19.86 11.74
CA CYS A 781 17.47 -20.48 13.06
C CYS A 781 16.94 -21.93 13.00
N ARG A 782 17.84 -22.91 13.13
CA ARG A 782 17.50 -24.33 13.22
C ARG A 782 16.74 -24.67 14.50
N ASP A 783 17.09 -23.97 15.58
CA ASP A 783 16.45 -24.03 16.90
C ASP A 783 16.13 -22.60 17.35
N GLY A 784 15.00 -22.40 18.03
CA GLY A 784 14.32 -21.11 18.16
C GLY A 784 15.03 -19.99 18.96
N TYR A 785 16.23 -20.23 19.48
CA TYR A 785 17.04 -19.24 20.20
C TYR A 785 18.47 -19.27 19.67
N ALA A 786 18.80 -18.37 18.74
CA ALA A 786 20.17 -18.22 18.27
C ALA A 786 20.97 -17.42 19.31
N GLY A 787 21.81 -18.15 20.06
CA GLY A 787 22.77 -17.57 20.99
C GLY A 787 23.78 -16.63 20.32
N GLN A 788 24.50 -15.86 21.13
CA GLN A 788 25.38 -14.76 20.73
C GLN A 788 26.34 -15.12 19.56
N LYS A 789 25.97 -14.74 18.32
CA LYS A 789 26.74 -15.00 17.07
C LYS A 789 28.06 -14.20 17.02
N ALA A 790 29.05 -14.57 17.83
CA ALA A 790 30.34 -13.89 17.92
C ALA A 790 31.30 -14.17 16.74
N TYR A 791 31.15 -15.33 16.09
CA TYR A 791 32.20 -15.95 15.25
C TYR A 791 32.45 -15.24 13.89
N PHE A 792 31.45 -14.61 13.28
CA PHE A 792 31.54 -14.03 11.93
C PHE A 792 31.86 -12.51 11.87
N SER A 793 32.12 -11.88 13.01
CA SER A 793 32.27 -10.43 13.13
C SER A 793 33.45 -9.82 12.32
N ASN A 794 34.59 -10.52 12.25
CA ASN A 794 35.82 -9.96 11.67
C ASN A 794 35.83 -9.93 10.14
N ILE A 795 35.37 -10.99 9.46
CA ILE A 795 35.23 -10.99 7.99
C ILE A 795 34.15 -9.98 7.57
N ARG A 796 33.04 -9.93 8.32
CA ARG A 796 31.93 -9.02 8.03
C ARG A 796 32.34 -7.54 8.10
N ARG A 797 33.17 -7.12 9.06
CA ARG A 797 33.72 -5.75 9.12
C ARG A 797 34.44 -5.30 7.84
N TYR A 798 35.16 -6.21 7.17
CA TYR A 798 35.92 -5.88 5.96
C TYR A 798 35.00 -5.64 4.76
N PHE A 799 33.96 -6.48 4.60
CA PHE A 799 32.93 -6.28 3.58
C PHE A 799 31.98 -5.12 3.91
N ASP A 800 31.63 -4.90 5.17
CA ASP A 800 30.80 -3.79 5.61
C ASP A 800 31.48 -2.42 5.34
N LEU A 801 32.80 -2.31 5.47
CA LEU A 801 33.54 -1.10 5.11
C LEU A 801 33.45 -0.73 3.62
N ILE A 802 33.42 -1.74 2.74
CA ILE A 802 33.26 -1.55 1.28
C ILE A 802 31.78 -1.31 0.93
N SER A 803 30.88 -2.08 1.54
CA SER A 803 29.44 -1.96 1.29
C SER A 803 28.86 -0.64 1.79
N HIS A 804 29.33 -0.08 2.91
CA HIS A 804 28.80 1.19 3.44
C HIS A 804 28.97 2.35 2.44
N LYS A 805 30.10 2.44 1.72
CA LYS A 805 30.31 3.50 0.72
C LYS A 805 29.42 3.30 -0.53
N LEU A 806 29.34 2.07 -1.05
CA LEU A 806 28.53 1.76 -2.22
C LEU A 806 27.02 1.87 -1.93
N ASN A 807 26.57 1.34 -0.79
CA ASN A 807 25.17 1.39 -0.36
C ASN A 807 24.72 2.81 -0.02
N SER A 808 25.60 3.66 0.54
CA SER A 808 25.26 5.08 0.76
C SER A 808 24.98 5.81 -0.56
N ALA A 809 25.78 5.54 -1.61
CA ALA A 809 25.56 6.11 -2.93
C ALA A 809 24.30 5.55 -3.61
N SER A 810 24.12 4.23 -3.64
CA SER A 810 22.94 3.61 -4.28
C SER A 810 21.64 4.01 -3.57
N HIS A 811 21.62 4.08 -2.24
CA HIS A 811 20.48 4.57 -1.47
C HIS A 811 20.18 6.06 -1.72
N LEU A 812 21.21 6.90 -1.90
CA LEU A 812 21.04 8.31 -2.27
C LEU A 812 20.42 8.48 -3.67
N PHE A 813 20.79 7.61 -4.63
CA PHE A 813 20.18 7.61 -5.96
C PHE A 813 18.77 7.02 -5.94
N LEU A 814 18.55 5.89 -5.26
CA LEU A 814 17.22 5.26 -5.13
C LEU A 814 16.22 6.19 -4.44
N THR A 815 16.57 6.86 -3.33
CA THR A 815 15.67 7.81 -2.65
C THR A 815 15.38 9.09 -3.44
N ARG A 816 16.24 9.47 -4.40
CA ARG A 816 15.92 10.51 -5.39
C ARG A 816 15.12 9.96 -6.59
N ALA A 817 15.37 8.73 -7.01
CA ALA A 817 14.63 8.04 -8.06
C ALA A 817 13.16 7.83 -7.65
N GLN A 818 12.91 7.44 -6.39
CA GLN A 818 11.59 7.33 -5.75
C GLN A 818 10.72 8.60 -5.85
N LYS A 819 11.35 9.78 -5.89
CA LYS A 819 10.69 11.09 -6.12
C LYS A 819 10.43 11.40 -7.61
N GLY A 820 10.68 10.40 -8.47
CA GLY A 820 10.52 10.43 -9.92
C GLY A 820 11.67 11.08 -10.68
N SER A 821 12.89 11.13 -10.12
CA SER A 821 14.06 11.66 -10.84
C SER A 821 14.59 10.62 -11.84
N VAL A 822 14.44 10.92 -13.12
CA VAL A 822 14.87 10.08 -14.25
C VAL A 822 16.38 9.83 -14.23
N ALA A 823 17.18 10.88 -14.01
CA ALA A 823 18.63 10.77 -13.90
C ALA A 823 19.08 9.94 -12.69
N ALA A 824 18.37 10.04 -11.56
CA ALA A 824 18.67 9.22 -10.39
C ALA A 824 18.27 7.75 -10.59
N ALA A 825 17.20 7.46 -11.35
CA ALA A 825 16.83 6.10 -11.72
C ALA A 825 17.85 5.47 -12.67
N PHE A 826 18.39 6.24 -13.63
CA PHE A 826 19.49 5.81 -14.50
C PHE A 826 20.76 5.50 -13.68
N LEU A 827 21.18 6.41 -12.81
CA LEU A 827 22.36 6.21 -11.95
C LEU A 827 22.19 5.05 -10.96
N ALA A 828 20.97 4.82 -10.46
CA ALA A 828 20.65 3.64 -9.67
C ALA A 828 20.78 2.34 -10.48
N GLY A 829 20.25 2.28 -11.72
CA GLY A 829 20.40 1.12 -12.61
C GLY A 829 21.85 0.82 -12.98
N ALA A 830 22.64 1.87 -13.25
CA ALA A 830 24.07 1.74 -13.51
C ALA A 830 24.84 1.21 -12.28
N ALA A 831 24.60 1.78 -11.09
CA ALA A 831 25.21 1.30 -9.85
C ALA A 831 24.81 -0.15 -9.52
N VAL A 832 23.53 -0.49 -9.72
CA VAL A 832 23.02 -1.86 -9.53
C VAL A 832 23.71 -2.83 -10.50
N SER A 833 23.95 -2.45 -11.74
CA SER A 833 24.65 -3.30 -12.73
C SER A 833 26.02 -3.79 -12.25
N PHE A 834 26.81 -2.93 -11.61
CA PHE A 834 28.08 -3.35 -11.01
C PHE A 834 27.90 -4.27 -9.80
N THR A 835 26.83 -4.12 -9.02
CA THR A 835 26.51 -5.03 -7.90
C THR A 835 25.89 -6.37 -8.32
N LEU A 836 25.41 -6.50 -9.56
CA LEU A 836 24.87 -7.74 -10.11
C LEU A 836 25.97 -8.71 -10.58
N LEU A 837 27.18 -8.23 -10.87
CA LEU A 837 28.34 -9.04 -11.27
C LEU A 837 28.49 -10.36 -10.47
N PRO A 838 28.54 -10.39 -9.13
CA PRO A 838 28.64 -11.65 -8.37
C PRO A 838 27.46 -12.62 -8.53
N CYS A 839 26.29 -12.16 -9.00
CA CYS A 839 25.08 -12.98 -9.19
C CYS A 839 24.82 -13.36 -10.66
N SER A 840 25.41 -12.64 -11.61
CA SER A 840 25.05 -12.64 -13.04
C SER A 840 26.25 -12.90 -13.97
N SER A 841 27.49 -12.69 -13.50
CA SER A 841 28.69 -12.85 -14.34
C SER A 841 28.92 -14.27 -14.86
N GLY A 842 28.34 -15.30 -14.23
CA GLY A 842 28.51 -16.70 -14.63
C GLY A 842 28.09 -16.96 -16.09
N PRO A 843 26.79 -16.85 -16.44
CA PRO A 843 26.35 -17.02 -17.82
C PRO A 843 26.91 -15.93 -18.75
N TYR A 844 27.10 -14.71 -18.23
CA TYR A 844 27.59 -13.57 -19.00
C TYR A 844 29.04 -13.72 -19.50
N ILE A 845 29.95 -14.19 -18.65
CA ILE A 845 31.34 -14.44 -19.00
C ILE A 845 31.42 -15.59 -20.01
N VAL A 846 30.62 -16.65 -19.84
CA VAL A 846 30.61 -17.77 -20.81
C VAL A 846 30.06 -17.33 -22.17
N ALA A 847 28.97 -16.55 -22.19
CA ALA A 847 28.44 -15.98 -23.42
C ALA A 847 29.48 -15.07 -24.11
N THR A 848 30.06 -14.11 -23.40
CA THR A 848 31.08 -13.20 -23.97
C THR A 848 32.37 -13.90 -24.40
N TYR A 849 32.78 -14.98 -23.72
CA TYR A 849 33.86 -15.86 -24.18
C TYR A 849 33.50 -16.60 -25.49
N MET A 850 32.28 -17.14 -25.61
CA MET A 850 31.81 -17.75 -26.87
C MET A 850 31.76 -16.73 -28.01
N LEU A 851 31.35 -15.49 -27.75
CA LEU A 851 31.29 -14.41 -28.73
C LEU A 851 32.67 -13.87 -29.14
N ALA A 852 33.72 -14.07 -28.34
CA ALA A 852 35.10 -13.73 -28.70
C ALA A 852 35.69 -14.63 -29.82
N GLY A 853 35.03 -15.76 -30.13
CA GLY A 853 35.35 -16.62 -31.28
C GLY A 853 34.66 -16.25 -32.59
N GLU A 854 33.92 -15.15 -32.64
CA GLU A 854 33.09 -14.71 -33.76
C GLU A 854 33.62 -13.47 -34.48
N SER A 855 33.12 -13.20 -35.69
CA SER A 855 33.36 -11.91 -36.35
C SER A 855 32.72 -10.77 -35.53
N PRO A 856 33.33 -9.56 -35.48
CA PRO A 856 32.86 -8.48 -34.60
C PRO A 856 31.39 -8.07 -34.81
N ALA A 857 30.87 -8.15 -36.05
CA ALA A 857 29.48 -7.86 -36.35
C ALA A 857 28.51 -8.91 -35.78
N VAL A 858 28.87 -10.20 -35.88
CA VAL A 858 28.08 -11.30 -35.30
C VAL A 858 28.15 -11.29 -33.77
N ALA A 859 29.34 -11.03 -33.22
CA ALA A 859 29.55 -10.86 -31.78
C ALA A 859 28.69 -9.71 -31.21
N LEU A 860 28.67 -8.55 -31.88
CA LEU A 860 27.83 -7.41 -31.51
C LEU A 860 26.34 -7.73 -31.61
N LEU A 861 25.88 -8.36 -32.70
CA LEU A 861 24.46 -8.69 -32.90
C LEU A 861 23.95 -9.67 -31.83
N LEU A 862 24.71 -10.72 -31.54
CA LEU A 862 24.37 -11.68 -30.48
C LEU A 862 24.45 -11.05 -29.09
N LEU A 863 25.39 -10.13 -28.84
CA LEU A 863 25.47 -9.41 -27.57
C LEU A 863 24.27 -8.47 -27.37
N LEU A 864 23.83 -7.75 -28.41
CA LEU A 864 22.62 -6.93 -28.38
C LEU A 864 21.37 -7.78 -28.09
N LEU A 865 21.28 -8.98 -28.68
CA LEU A 865 20.21 -9.94 -28.43
C LEU A 865 20.25 -10.53 -27.02
N TYR A 866 21.43 -10.95 -26.52
CA TYR A 866 21.60 -11.41 -25.14
C TYR A 866 21.08 -10.36 -24.15
N ASN A 867 21.56 -9.13 -24.27
CA ASN A 867 21.18 -8.04 -23.37
C ASN A 867 19.69 -7.68 -23.49
N LEU A 868 19.07 -7.89 -24.66
CA LEU A 868 17.63 -7.68 -24.86
C LEU A 868 16.80 -8.74 -24.12
N VAL A 869 17.18 -10.01 -24.22
CA VAL A 869 16.55 -11.12 -23.48
C VAL A 869 16.75 -10.96 -21.98
N PHE A 870 17.94 -10.55 -21.54
CA PHE A 870 18.25 -10.27 -20.13
C PHE A 870 17.32 -9.22 -19.51
N VAL A 871 17.03 -8.11 -20.20
CA VAL A 871 16.14 -7.06 -19.68
C VAL A 871 14.64 -7.30 -19.96
N LEU A 872 14.28 -8.27 -20.81
CA LEU A 872 12.89 -8.53 -21.21
C LEU A 872 11.95 -8.77 -19.99
N PRO A 873 12.34 -9.52 -18.95
CA PRO A 873 11.53 -9.65 -17.74
C PRO A 873 11.32 -8.34 -16.96
N LEU A 874 12.27 -7.40 -17.00
CA LEU A 874 12.11 -6.07 -16.40
C LEU A 874 11.14 -5.20 -17.23
N ILE A 875 11.21 -5.31 -18.57
CA ILE A 875 10.24 -4.68 -19.47
C ILE A 875 8.83 -5.22 -19.22
N ALA A 876 8.68 -6.53 -18.97
CA ALA A 876 7.40 -7.14 -18.63
C ALA A 876 6.83 -6.62 -17.31
N ILE A 877 7.66 -6.45 -16.27
CA ILE A 877 7.24 -5.81 -15.00
C ILE A 877 6.81 -4.36 -15.22
N ALA A 878 7.61 -3.58 -15.97
CA ALA A 878 7.27 -2.20 -16.30
C ALA A 878 5.92 -2.10 -17.04
N ALA A 879 5.73 -2.90 -18.10
CA ALA A 879 4.47 -3.01 -18.84
C ALA A 879 3.30 -3.44 -17.95
N GLY A 880 3.54 -4.36 -17.00
CA GLY A 880 2.56 -4.76 -15.99
C GLY A 880 2.01 -3.58 -15.18
N THR A 881 2.88 -2.71 -14.69
CA THR A 881 2.46 -1.47 -13.97
C THR A 881 1.79 -0.44 -14.89
N ILE A 882 2.05 -0.51 -16.20
CA ILE A 882 1.39 0.32 -17.22
C ILE A 882 -0.01 -0.17 -17.56
N ILE A 883 -0.32 -1.47 -17.39
CA ILE A 883 -1.58 -2.06 -17.90
C ILE A 883 -2.71 -2.11 -16.86
N GLY A 884 -2.46 -2.42 -15.58
CA GLY A 884 -3.54 -2.29 -14.58
C GLY A 884 -3.29 -2.84 -13.17
N GLY A 885 -3.95 -2.22 -12.17
CA GLY A 885 -3.72 -2.47 -10.74
C GLY A 885 -4.01 -3.88 -10.24
N ARG A 886 -4.78 -4.70 -10.97
CA ARG A 886 -4.96 -6.13 -10.62
C ARG A 886 -3.65 -6.92 -10.72
N LEU A 887 -2.69 -6.51 -11.55
CA LEU A 887 -1.40 -7.19 -11.65
C LEU A 887 -0.47 -6.83 -10.47
N LEU A 888 -0.66 -5.70 -9.79
CA LEU A 888 0.16 -5.31 -8.63
C LEU A 888 -0.10 -6.23 -7.43
N LEU A 889 -1.37 -6.56 -7.15
CA LEU A 889 -1.73 -7.61 -6.19
C LEU A 889 -1.16 -8.98 -6.57
N MET A 890 -0.98 -9.22 -7.87
CA MET A 890 -0.31 -10.40 -8.37
C MET A 890 1.21 -10.32 -8.15
N VAL A 891 1.86 -9.15 -8.25
CA VAL A 891 3.27 -8.95 -7.89
C VAL A 891 3.51 -9.24 -6.40
N ASP A 892 2.62 -8.83 -5.49
CA ASP A 892 2.78 -9.17 -4.06
C ASP A 892 2.62 -10.68 -3.82
N ALA A 893 1.60 -11.32 -4.41
CA ALA A 893 1.39 -12.77 -4.29
C ALA A 893 2.48 -13.62 -4.98
N VAL A 894 2.98 -13.15 -6.12
CA VAL A 894 4.00 -13.82 -6.94
C VAL A 894 5.41 -13.55 -6.41
N THR A 895 5.71 -12.40 -5.82
CA THR A 895 6.97 -12.23 -5.08
C THR A 895 7.01 -13.19 -3.89
N VAL A 896 5.93 -13.34 -3.11
CA VAL A 896 5.85 -14.36 -2.04
C VAL A 896 6.10 -15.78 -2.56
N HIS A 897 5.52 -16.17 -3.71
CA HIS A 897 5.75 -17.51 -4.29
C HIS A 897 7.14 -17.68 -4.94
N LEU A 898 7.63 -16.68 -5.68
CA LEU A 898 8.98 -16.69 -6.26
C LEU A 898 10.06 -16.66 -5.17
N ASN A 899 9.78 -16.06 -4.02
CA ASN A 899 10.68 -16.08 -2.87
C ASN A 899 10.76 -17.45 -2.18
N ALA A 900 9.71 -18.28 -2.29
CA ALA A 900 9.78 -19.70 -1.92
C ALA A 900 10.62 -20.50 -2.93
N LEU A 901 10.47 -20.21 -4.23
CA LEU A 901 11.31 -20.77 -5.30
C LEU A 901 12.77 -20.31 -5.23
N ARG A 902 13.06 -19.11 -4.69
CA ARG A 902 14.41 -18.55 -4.57
C ARG A 902 15.39 -19.45 -3.81
N ARG A 903 14.88 -20.21 -2.83
CA ARG A 903 15.65 -21.25 -2.08
C ARG A 903 16.24 -22.33 -2.98
N TRP A 904 15.68 -22.50 -4.18
CA TRP A 904 16.14 -23.42 -5.22
C TRP A 904 16.86 -22.70 -6.37
N THR A 905 16.49 -21.46 -6.73
CA THR A 905 17.12 -20.78 -7.88
C THR A 905 18.62 -20.53 -7.69
N GLU A 906 19.06 -20.14 -6.49
CA GLU A 906 20.49 -19.90 -6.23
C GLU A 906 21.31 -21.19 -6.25
N LEU A 907 20.73 -22.30 -5.76
CA LEU A 907 21.32 -23.64 -5.81
C LEU A 907 21.34 -24.21 -7.24
N VAL A 908 20.26 -24.06 -8.00
CA VAL A 908 20.16 -24.50 -9.40
C VAL A 908 21.10 -23.70 -10.29
N LEU A 909 21.22 -22.38 -10.08
CA LEU A 909 22.19 -21.54 -10.79
C LEU A 909 23.63 -21.98 -10.46
N GLY A 910 23.94 -22.23 -9.19
CA GLY A 910 25.26 -22.73 -8.77
C GLY A 910 25.61 -24.08 -9.43
N LEU A 911 24.67 -25.03 -9.45
CA LEU A 911 24.85 -26.32 -10.13
C LEU A 911 24.98 -26.19 -11.65
N LEU A 912 24.22 -25.30 -12.29
CA LEU A 912 24.35 -25.00 -13.73
C LEU A 912 25.73 -24.42 -14.05
N LEU A 913 26.26 -23.52 -13.22
CA LEU A 913 27.60 -22.93 -13.42
C LEU A 913 28.71 -23.95 -13.23
N ILE A 914 28.60 -24.86 -12.26
CA ILE A 914 29.54 -25.99 -12.10
C ILE A 914 29.50 -26.89 -13.35
N SER A 915 28.31 -27.28 -13.81
CA SER A 915 28.11 -28.11 -15.01
C SER A 915 28.68 -27.45 -16.28
N LEU A 916 28.40 -26.16 -16.47
CA LEU A 916 28.88 -25.36 -17.61
C LEU A 916 30.40 -25.17 -17.58
N GLY A 917 30.98 -24.92 -16.40
CA GLY A 917 32.44 -24.82 -16.22
C GLY A 917 33.16 -26.14 -16.49
N ILE A 918 32.58 -27.28 -16.09
CA ILE A 918 33.09 -28.62 -16.43
C ILE A 918 32.98 -28.88 -17.95
N TYR A 919 31.85 -28.53 -18.57
CA TYR A 919 31.66 -28.68 -20.02
C TYR A 919 32.72 -27.90 -20.83
N LEU A 920 33.05 -26.67 -20.41
CA LEU A 920 34.08 -25.82 -21.02
C LEU A 920 35.51 -26.40 -20.90
N VAL A 921 35.77 -27.31 -19.96
CA VAL A 921 37.06 -28.00 -19.83
C VAL A 921 37.10 -29.31 -20.64
N LEU A 922 35.98 -30.02 -20.73
CA LEU A 922 35.91 -31.35 -21.33
C LEU A 922 35.62 -31.36 -22.85
N PHE A 923 34.96 -30.33 -23.39
CA PHE A 923 34.38 -30.38 -24.75
C PHE A 923 34.76 -29.21 -25.69
N ARG A 924 35.73 -28.34 -25.36
CA ARG A 924 36.24 -27.25 -26.24
C ARG A 924 37.70 -26.82 -25.98
#